data_AF-A0A1G7PQC5-F1
#
_entry.id   AF-A0A1G7PQC5-F1
#
_cell.length_a   1.000
_cell.length_b   1.000
_cell.length_c   1.000
_cell.angle_alpha   90.00
_cell.angle_beta   90.00
_cell.angle_gamma   90.00
#
_symmetry.space_group_name_H-M   'P 1'
#
loop_
_entity.id
_entity.type
_entity.pdbx_description
1 polymer ?
#
loop_
_entity_poly.entity_id
_entity_poly.type
_entity_poly.pdbx_seq_one_letter_code
_entity_poly.pdbx_strand_id
1 'polypeptide(L)'
;MTVGSRNGGRSSAGRRRTIVVDERARVPFALVGVLLLVTSSAYAAGLAGQGLVGEDRRVERAVERVDADVTAALRSAAREAAHDAAAEPVTRAPTGTEPGAEAVREGSAFEDAFRVRLAIAGAEALRAVDSDVGGVEANATLPAVDSADDLVAARERISVEPTANGTATRVTFEDVSTTATRDGRTVVNRTRSRTVTVAVPTLAAHERTERFERRLNRGPVEGPGLGRQVTASLYATAWARGYGQYAGAPVENVVANRHVELSTNAGIVRVQRDVFGTSDPDARGGVARATARTGVTDLLSPTGVDEASWTDAVLGAPTPRPKVEGEQGPTTGDATASEDAAFDPAADPTSESASVEVGHAADRAATRVHDDLESIARASHRVEATAETEATRVVDGGPVTPDRPRSLLDEPWRRVDTSRTERVRVVGGSDLRTGTDGATVSAGESVSFGGAIREVVVERAETATWERRVVERGPNGTVRNVSVDRAVTRDEATDRYRVRVSVTGTYAPRDDAPDRPTATFGAAEGGDVDGPDLADTPAAARADLNVETDGDVDRLARDAVEGGDETRSTVVYGDRSDADLDRIAADVSSLSERVRELETEASMADAAVGESTPYRDLAATVRDRRERLRDAPSRYDGAVDRGRVAARTAYLDAVIEELELAADDRKKATDGVLDRVNDAFGGPPVGEVIASREAARDPGTYAVGDGGPGGAVTFAPEGSPGYLPRTAVDGERVEGVDGTTTRPLATRNVNYVTLPYSDVSGGIADRILGTDDTVRLGVAGRSLLAADEAFAAADDNDLRADRNVLAGRVDDSLRRVDDALADRLAERTDLSREQRNAVLENAAVDYDSLGDRAVAVGDGEYPDRVAREAARMGSLSSAERLGLAAHLRVETRKEAGRDAVRVPARFVDETTAASRQIRRKKVESAIEGRAEEAVASVPDERVPKPVRSVGAGLPVAPVPGYWVATVNAWNVEVRGEYPRFALRANVGTPDRPFEYVREPGAVGVDVNGESVTLGETEAIAFETRTVVVVAVPAGPPGVGDVDGTREETSGGWPCPGALSASPGAGDECTET
;
A
#
# COMPACT_ATOMS: atom_id res chain seq x y z
N MET A 1 -60.06 -23.17 -1.22
CA MET A 1 -60.07 -23.26 0.26
C MET A 1 -60.42 -21.86 0.78
N THR A 2 -61.70 -21.58 1.04
CA THR A 2 -62.43 -21.71 2.33
C THR A 2 -61.97 -20.71 3.40
N VAL A 3 -62.78 -19.91 4.10
CA VAL A 3 -64.22 -19.50 4.09
C VAL A 3 -64.31 -18.32 5.08
N GLY A 4 -65.20 -17.34 4.82
CA GLY A 4 -65.69 -16.47 5.89
C GLY A 4 -66.60 -15.32 5.42
N SER A 5 -67.88 -15.66 5.22
CA SER A 5 -68.98 -14.80 4.75
C SER A 5 -69.76 -14.12 5.89
N ARG A 6 -70.31 -12.91 5.62
CA ARG A 6 -71.72 -12.44 5.83
C ARG A 6 -71.74 -10.91 6.03
N ASN A 7 -72.25 -10.05 5.14
CA ASN A 7 -73.59 -9.88 4.53
C ASN A 7 -74.65 -9.33 5.52
N GLY A 8 -75.30 -8.21 5.15
CA GLY A 8 -76.57 -7.78 5.77
C GLY A 8 -76.86 -6.27 5.72
N GLY A 9 -77.53 -5.79 4.68
CA GLY A 9 -78.22 -4.50 4.69
C GLY A 9 -79.68 -4.63 5.15
N ARG A 10 -80.33 -3.53 5.56
CA ARG A 10 -81.69 -3.12 5.14
C ARG A 10 -82.21 -1.89 5.89
N SER A 11 -83.15 -1.27 5.20
CA SER A 11 -83.89 -0.04 5.44
C SER A 11 -85.10 -0.18 6.38
N SER A 12 -85.65 1.00 6.73
CA SER A 12 -87.08 1.36 6.90
C SER A 12 -87.69 1.47 8.32
N ALA A 13 -88.11 2.72 8.61
CA ALA A 13 -89.44 3.19 9.04
C ALA A 13 -90.23 2.51 10.19
N GLY A 14 -90.77 3.34 11.12
CA GLY A 14 -92.19 3.24 11.49
C GLY A 14 -92.61 3.30 12.97
N ARG A 15 -92.98 4.52 13.41
CA ARG A 15 -94.17 4.95 14.20
C ARG A 15 -94.66 4.23 15.50
N ARG A 16 -94.84 5.10 16.52
CA ARG A 16 -96.01 5.38 17.40
C ARG A 16 -96.63 4.27 18.29
N ARG A 17 -96.80 4.58 19.59
CA ARG A 17 -98.07 4.94 20.29
C ARG A 17 -97.87 4.99 21.82
N THR A 18 -97.98 6.16 22.46
CA THR A 18 -99.09 6.67 23.31
C THR A 18 -99.39 5.90 24.61
N ILE A 19 -99.27 6.56 25.77
CA ILE A 19 -100.20 6.44 26.91
C ILE A 19 -100.49 7.85 27.47
N VAL A 20 -101.75 8.04 27.87
CA VAL A 20 -102.50 9.22 28.33
C VAL A 20 -102.78 9.08 29.84
N VAL A 21 -102.58 10.18 30.61
CA VAL A 21 -103.41 10.79 31.70
C VAL A 21 -104.18 9.84 32.64
N ASP A 22 -104.26 9.93 33.97
CA ASP A 22 -103.87 10.82 35.08
C ASP A 22 -104.39 10.11 36.37
N GLU A 23 -104.08 10.66 37.55
CA GLU A 23 -104.90 10.71 38.78
C GLU A 23 -104.22 10.30 40.10
N ARG A 24 -103.96 11.36 40.90
CA ARG A 24 -104.08 11.47 42.37
C ARG A 24 -102.93 11.00 43.26
N ALA A 25 -102.07 11.95 43.62
CA ALA A 25 -101.85 12.32 45.02
C ALA A 25 -101.52 13.83 45.10
N ARG A 26 -102.42 14.60 45.72
CA ARG A 26 -102.30 16.05 45.90
C ARG A 26 -101.45 16.36 47.12
N VAL A 27 -100.52 17.31 46.99
CA VAL A 27 -100.23 18.49 47.86
C VAL A 27 -99.06 19.23 47.15
N PRO A 28 -99.06 20.57 47.12
CA PRO A 28 -98.76 21.30 45.89
C PRO A 28 -97.28 21.66 45.75
N PHE A 29 -96.63 21.20 44.67
CA PHE A 29 -95.31 21.67 44.24
C PHE A 29 -95.27 23.19 43.96
N ALA A 30 -96.42 23.86 43.83
CA ALA A 30 -96.48 25.31 43.80
C ALA A 30 -96.03 25.93 45.14
N LEU A 31 -96.26 25.28 46.29
CA LEU A 31 -95.77 25.80 47.58
C LEU A 31 -94.30 25.49 47.81
N VAL A 32 -93.75 24.37 47.34
CA VAL A 32 -92.29 24.13 47.43
C VAL A 32 -91.53 24.96 46.41
N GLY A 33 -92.08 25.15 45.21
CA GLY A 33 -91.53 26.03 44.19
C GLY A 33 -91.55 27.49 44.63
N VAL A 34 -92.66 27.98 45.20
CA VAL A 34 -92.73 29.34 45.76
C VAL A 34 -91.97 29.44 47.08
N LEU A 35 -91.91 28.41 47.93
CA LEU A 35 -91.06 28.45 49.13
C LEU A 35 -89.58 28.45 48.73
N LEU A 36 -89.15 27.69 47.71
CA LEU A 36 -87.79 27.75 47.17
C LEU A 36 -87.51 29.07 46.46
N LEU A 37 -88.48 29.62 45.74
CA LEU A 37 -88.33 30.94 45.10
C LEU A 37 -88.33 32.04 46.14
N VAL A 38 -89.12 31.96 47.21
CA VAL A 38 -89.18 32.93 48.31
C VAL A 38 -88.03 32.73 49.30
N THR A 39 -87.50 31.53 49.52
CA THR A 39 -86.26 31.32 50.29
C THR A 39 -85.04 31.69 49.46
N SER A 40 -85.03 31.47 48.14
CA SER A 40 -83.97 32.01 47.26
C SER A 40 -84.09 33.52 47.08
N SER A 41 -85.30 34.08 47.08
CA SER A 41 -85.53 35.53 47.03
C SER A 41 -85.29 36.19 48.39
N ALA A 42 -85.54 35.51 49.51
CA ALA A 42 -85.25 35.99 50.86
C ALA A 42 -83.78 35.78 51.24
N TYR A 43 -83.09 34.78 50.68
CA TYR A 43 -81.63 34.66 50.74
C TYR A 43 -80.95 35.71 49.84
N ALA A 44 -81.50 35.98 48.65
CA ALA A 44 -81.04 37.06 47.78
C ALA A 44 -81.36 38.47 48.35
N ALA A 45 -82.50 38.65 49.02
CA ALA A 45 -82.85 39.91 49.69
C ALA A 45 -82.17 40.08 51.05
N GLY A 46 -81.79 38.99 51.72
CA GLY A 46 -80.99 38.98 52.95
C GLY A 46 -79.51 39.32 52.72
N LEU A 47 -78.95 39.01 51.55
CA LEU A 47 -77.62 39.44 51.12
C LEU A 47 -77.60 40.83 50.47
N ALA A 48 -78.75 41.37 50.04
CA ALA A 48 -78.85 42.75 49.56
C ALA A 48 -78.89 43.78 50.71
N GLY A 49 -79.18 43.35 51.95
CA GLY A 49 -79.23 44.18 53.15
C GLY A 49 -77.97 44.14 54.03
N GLN A 50 -77.00 43.28 53.71
CA GLN A 50 -75.64 43.33 54.24
C GLN A 50 -74.75 43.75 53.09
N GLY A 51 -74.23 44.99 53.11
CA GLY A 51 -73.33 45.49 52.09
C GLY A 51 -72.25 44.45 51.81
N LEU A 52 -72.36 43.77 50.65
CA LEU A 52 -71.33 42.91 50.14
C LEU A 52 -70.10 43.78 50.03
N VAL A 53 -69.14 43.52 50.91
CA VAL A 53 -67.76 43.96 50.78
C VAL A 53 -67.35 43.54 49.37
N GLY A 54 -67.37 44.47 48.42
CA GLY A 54 -66.74 44.24 47.15
C GLY A 54 -65.27 44.02 47.48
N GLU A 55 -64.80 42.77 47.37
CA GLU A 55 -63.36 42.51 47.40
C GLU A 55 -62.72 43.47 46.40
N ASP A 56 -61.82 44.30 46.89
CA ASP A 56 -61.17 45.32 46.08
C ASP A 56 -60.15 44.66 45.14
N ARG A 57 -60.64 44.09 44.04
CA ARG A 57 -59.84 43.40 43.02
C ARG A 57 -58.97 44.32 42.17
N ARG A 58 -58.86 45.61 42.52
CA ARG A 58 -58.02 46.56 41.77
C ARG A 58 -56.54 46.21 41.91
N VAL A 59 -56.09 45.74 43.09
CA VAL A 59 -54.72 45.27 43.30
C VAL A 59 -54.43 44.04 42.44
N GLU A 60 -55.33 43.06 42.44
CA GLU A 60 -55.18 41.82 41.66
C GLU A 60 -55.15 42.10 40.16
N ARG A 61 -56.04 42.98 39.64
CA ARG A 61 -56.03 43.37 38.23
C ARG A 61 -54.80 44.19 37.83
N ALA A 62 -54.31 45.08 38.70
CA ALA A 62 -53.08 45.84 38.44
C ALA A 62 -51.87 44.89 38.35
N VAL A 63 -51.75 43.96 39.30
CA VAL A 63 -50.68 42.96 39.32
C VAL A 63 -50.79 42.00 38.14
N GLU A 64 -51.98 41.51 37.78
CA GLU A 64 -52.18 40.61 36.63
C GLU A 64 -51.83 41.30 35.29
N ARG A 65 -52.12 42.60 35.16
CA ARG A 65 -51.73 43.38 33.99
C ARG A 65 -50.21 43.53 33.89
N VAL A 66 -49.56 43.92 34.99
CA VAL A 66 -48.08 43.98 35.07
C VAL A 66 -47.46 42.61 34.82
N ASP A 67 -48.06 41.51 35.30
CA ASP A 67 -47.54 40.14 35.07
C ASP A 67 -47.47 39.78 33.58
N ALA A 68 -48.52 40.14 32.83
CA ALA A 68 -48.59 39.96 31.39
C ALA A 68 -47.60 40.87 30.66
N ASP A 69 -47.51 42.14 31.07
CA ASP A 69 -46.62 43.13 30.46
C ASP A 69 -45.14 42.78 30.73
N VAL A 70 -44.80 42.31 31.94
CA VAL A 70 -43.48 41.74 32.29
C VAL A 70 -43.11 40.60 31.35
N THR A 71 -44.02 39.64 31.16
CA THR A 71 -43.75 38.47 30.32
C THR A 71 -43.55 38.88 28.86
N ALA A 72 -44.33 39.85 28.36
CA ALA A 72 -44.19 40.38 27.01
C ALA A 72 -42.88 41.16 26.84
N ALA A 73 -42.56 42.06 27.78
CA ALA A 73 -41.35 42.87 27.80
C ALA A 73 -40.09 42.00 27.86
N LEU A 74 -40.01 41.06 28.80
CA LEU A 74 -38.87 40.13 28.92
C LEU A 74 -38.74 39.21 27.70
N ARG A 75 -39.85 38.78 27.08
CA ARG A 75 -39.80 38.00 25.83
C ARG A 75 -39.26 38.84 24.67
N SER A 76 -39.63 40.11 24.57
CA SER A 76 -39.11 41.03 23.53
C SER A 76 -37.62 41.27 23.75
N ALA A 77 -37.22 41.64 24.96
CA ALA A 77 -35.82 41.88 25.34
C ALA A 77 -34.95 40.63 25.13
N ALA A 78 -35.45 39.45 25.53
CA ALA A 78 -34.74 38.19 25.31
C ALA A 78 -34.58 37.86 23.82
N ARG A 79 -35.56 38.23 22.98
CA ARG A 79 -35.47 38.03 21.54
C ARG A 79 -34.45 38.97 20.92
N GLU A 80 -34.44 40.25 21.30
CA GLU A 80 -33.47 41.25 20.82
C GLU A 80 -32.05 40.89 21.23
N ALA A 81 -31.81 40.63 22.52
CA ALA A 81 -30.50 40.21 23.02
C ALA A 81 -30.01 38.91 22.37
N ALA A 82 -30.92 38.00 21.99
CA ALA A 82 -30.57 36.78 21.26
C ALA A 82 -30.13 37.05 19.81
N HIS A 83 -30.72 38.04 19.14
CA HIS A 83 -30.25 38.50 17.83
C HIS A 83 -28.91 39.23 17.94
N ASP A 84 -28.74 40.08 18.95
CA ASP A 84 -27.51 40.85 19.14
C ASP A 84 -26.33 39.94 19.53
N ALA A 85 -26.57 38.94 20.39
CA ALA A 85 -25.60 37.89 20.70
C ALA A 85 -25.25 37.02 19.48
N ALA A 86 -26.15 36.86 18.51
CA ALA A 86 -25.84 36.15 17.27
C ALA A 86 -25.02 37.02 16.30
N ALA A 87 -25.32 38.32 16.22
CA ALA A 87 -24.60 39.25 15.35
C ALA A 87 -23.18 39.59 15.83
N GLU A 88 -22.96 39.60 17.15
CA GLU A 88 -21.66 39.86 17.78
C GLU A 88 -21.37 38.79 18.85
N PRO A 89 -21.00 37.57 18.44
CA PRO A 89 -20.80 36.45 19.36
C PRO A 89 -19.41 36.52 20.00
N VAL A 90 -19.36 36.60 21.33
CA VAL A 90 -18.08 36.50 22.06
C VAL A 90 -17.57 35.06 22.02
N THR A 91 -16.41 34.84 21.41
CA THR A 91 -15.80 33.50 21.26
C THR A 91 -14.50 33.38 22.04
N ARG A 92 -13.82 34.50 22.31
CA ARG A 92 -12.68 34.60 23.22
C ARG A 92 -13.02 35.54 24.37
N ALA A 93 -12.72 35.14 25.61
CA ALA A 93 -12.95 36.00 26.76
C ALA A 93 -11.84 37.06 26.89
N PRO A 94 -12.11 38.21 27.54
CA PRO A 94 -11.11 39.23 27.73
C PRO A 94 -10.04 38.75 28.71
N THR A 95 -8.79 39.12 28.45
CA THR A 95 -7.63 38.69 29.26
C THR A 95 -7.21 39.76 30.26
N GLY A 96 -6.54 39.35 31.34
CA GLY A 96 -5.96 40.28 32.32
C GLY A 96 -6.94 40.75 33.40
N THR A 97 -6.87 42.04 33.76
CA THR A 97 -7.66 42.66 34.85
C THR A 97 -8.75 43.59 34.32
N GLU A 98 -9.19 43.40 33.08
CA GLU A 98 -10.30 44.18 32.53
C GLU A 98 -11.59 43.91 33.32
N PRO A 99 -12.49 44.90 33.48
CA PRO A 99 -13.70 44.72 34.28
C PRO A 99 -14.61 43.58 33.80
N GLY A 100 -14.58 43.25 32.50
CA GLY A 100 -15.33 42.12 31.94
C GLY A 100 -14.70 40.74 32.16
N ALA A 101 -13.42 40.65 32.55
CA ALA A 101 -12.66 39.38 32.62
C ALA A 101 -13.17 38.42 33.72
N GLU A 102 -13.79 38.95 34.78
CA GLU A 102 -14.42 38.10 35.81
C GLU A 102 -15.85 37.68 35.42
N ALA A 103 -16.52 38.50 34.61
CA ALA A 103 -17.88 38.27 34.16
C ALA A 103 -17.97 37.26 33.01
N VAL A 104 -17.02 37.26 32.08
CA VAL A 104 -17.00 36.36 30.92
C VAL A 104 -15.85 35.37 31.06
N ARG A 105 -16.15 34.07 31.16
CA ARG A 105 -15.14 33.01 31.33
C ARG A 105 -14.78 32.36 30.01
N GLU A 106 -13.51 32.02 29.79
CA GLU A 106 -13.00 31.44 28.54
C GLU A 106 -13.81 30.23 28.04
N GLY A 107 -14.08 29.23 28.89
CA GLY A 107 -14.82 28.02 28.49
C GLY A 107 -16.32 28.21 28.27
N SER A 108 -16.86 29.39 28.57
CA SER A 108 -18.28 29.74 28.43
C SER A 108 -18.48 31.16 27.91
N ALA A 109 -17.54 31.67 27.10
CA ALA A 109 -17.44 33.09 26.76
C ALA A 109 -18.74 33.60 26.12
N PHE A 110 -19.25 32.86 25.13
CA PHE A 110 -20.51 33.15 24.47
C PHE A 110 -21.71 33.15 25.42
N GLU A 111 -21.84 32.11 26.25
CA GLU A 111 -22.98 31.97 27.16
C GLU A 111 -22.98 33.05 28.25
N ASP A 112 -21.81 33.36 28.80
CA ASP A 112 -21.67 34.37 29.85
C ASP A 112 -21.92 35.78 29.31
N ALA A 113 -21.36 36.12 28.15
CA ALA A 113 -21.65 37.39 27.47
C ALA A 113 -23.14 37.52 27.10
N PHE A 114 -23.76 36.43 26.63
CA PHE A 114 -25.18 36.40 26.32
C PHE A 114 -26.05 36.59 27.58
N ARG A 115 -25.69 35.96 28.70
CA ARG A 115 -26.37 36.16 30.01
C ARG A 115 -26.24 37.60 30.50
N VAL A 116 -25.08 38.22 30.35
CA VAL A 116 -24.87 39.64 30.68
C VAL A 116 -25.76 40.55 29.84
N ARG A 117 -25.78 40.37 28.51
CA ARG A 117 -26.65 41.13 27.59
C ARG A 117 -28.13 40.97 27.94
N LEU A 118 -28.56 39.76 28.27
CA LEU A 118 -29.92 39.47 28.73
C LEU A 118 -30.26 40.19 30.05
N ALA A 119 -29.33 40.21 31.01
CA ALA A 119 -29.55 40.89 32.29
C ALA A 119 -29.75 42.40 32.09
N ILE A 120 -28.92 43.04 31.26
CA ILE A 120 -29.01 44.47 30.94
C ILE A 120 -30.34 44.76 30.21
N ALA A 121 -30.61 44.04 29.11
CA ALA A 121 -31.83 44.23 28.32
C ALA A 121 -33.10 43.95 29.14
N GLY A 122 -33.07 42.94 30.02
CA GLY A 122 -34.17 42.63 30.94
C GLY A 122 -34.41 43.73 31.97
N ALA A 123 -33.35 44.27 32.57
CA ALA A 123 -33.47 45.38 33.52
C ALA A 123 -34.02 46.65 32.86
N GLU A 124 -33.57 46.97 31.65
CA GLU A 124 -34.07 48.10 30.87
C GLU A 124 -35.54 47.94 30.46
N ALA A 125 -35.91 46.77 29.94
CA ALA A 125 -37.27 46.51 29.51
C ALA A 125 -38.29 46.62 30.65
N LEU A 126 -37.92 46.20 31.87
CA LEU A 126 -38.80 46.29 33.04
C LEU A 126 -38.96 47.73 33.58
N ARG A 127 -38.00 48.64 33.35
CA ARG A 127 -38.15 50.05 33.76
C ARG A 127 -39.34 50.74 33.08
N ALA A 128 -39.75 50.26 31.90
CA ALA A 128 -40.89 50.77 31.16
C ALA A 128 -42.22 50.06 31.50
N VAL A 129 -42.20 49.07 32.41
CA VAL A 129 -43.40 48.31 32.78
C VAL A 129 -44.04 48.90 34.03
N ASP A 130 -45.07 49.71 33.82
CA ASP A 130 -45.95 50.20 34.86
C ASP A 130 -47.43 50.03 34.48
N SER A 131 -48.30 49.93 35.48
CA SER A 131 -49.75 49.89 35.28
C SER A 131 -50.45 50.64 36.41
N ASP A 132 -51.37 51.55 36.05
CA ASP A 132 -52.37 52.08 36.98
C ASP A 132 -53.74 51.42 36.74
N VAL A 133 -54.32 50.86 37.79
CA VAL A 133 -55.72 50.39 37.78
C VAL A 133 -56.49 51.00 38.94
N GLY A 134 -56.95 52.23 38.75
CA GLY A 134 -57.89 52.88 39.66
C GLY A 134 -57.25 53.27 40.99
N GLY A 135 -56.07 53.90 40.94
CA GLY A 135 -55.29 54.38 42.10
C GLY A 135 -54.38 53.32 42.72
N VAL A 136 -54.14 52.22 42.01
CA VAL A 136 -53.11 51.22 42.34
C VAL A 136 -52.10 51.23 41.22
N GLU A 137 -50.90 51.71 41.53
CA GLU A 137 -49.75 51.66 40.63
C GLU A 137 -49.03 50.33 40.89
N ALA A 138 -48.80 49.54 39.86
CA ALA A 138 -47.98 48.34 39.92
C ALA A 138 -46.83 48.47 38.92
N ASN A 139 -45.65 48.01 39.31
CA ASN A 139 -44.46 47.98 38.46
C ASN A 139 -43.67 46.68 38.72
N ALA A 140 -42.73 46.41 37.82
CA ALA A 140 -41.79 45.32 37.99
C ALA A 140 -40.36 45.80 37.77
N THR A 141 -39.41 45.21 38.49
CA THR A 141 -38.00 45.55 38.40
C THR A 141 -37.13 44.29 38.44
N LEU A 142 -36.00 44.36 37.74
CA LEU A 142 -34.86 43.47 37.88
C LEU A 142 -33.73 44.31 38.51
N PRO A 143 -32.82 43.74 39.32
CA PRO A 143 -31.64 44.45 39.80
C PRO A 143 -30.90 45.13 38.63
N ALA A 144 -30.60 46.42 38.79
CA ALA A 144 -29.90 47.19 37.77
C ALA A 144 -28.45 46.72 37.65
N VAL A 145 -27.88 46.92 36.46
CA VAL A 145 -26.45 46.78 36.18
C VAL A 145 -25.94 48.21 36.01
N ASP A 146 -25.32 48.77 37.04
CA ASP A 146 -25.00 50.19 37.09
C ASP A 146 -23.50 50.46 36.90
N SER A 147 -22.64 49.47 37.16
CA SER A 147 -21.21 49.50 36.88
C SER A 147 -20.70 48.13 36.41
N ALA A 148 -19.43 48.08 35.98
CA ALA A 148 -18.81 46.82 35.59
C ALA A 148 -18.71 45.79 36.74
N ASP A 149 -18.65 46.24 38.00
CA ASP A 149 -18.63 45.36 39.18
C ASP A 149 -19.92 44.54 39.33
N ASP A 150 -21.03 45.00 38.72
CA ASP A 150 -22.32 44.31 38.76
C ASP A 150 -22.42 43.14 37.77
N LEU A 151 -21.53 43.06 36.77
CA LEU A 151 -21.64 42.13 35.64
C LEU A 151 -21.62 40.65 36.06
N VAL A 152 -20.82 40.30 37.06
CA VAL A 152 -20.79 38.94 37.62
C VAL A 152 -22.15 38.58 38.21
N ALA A 153 -22.72 39.46 39.03
CA ALA A 153 -24.03 39.25 39.62
C ALA A 153 -25.15 39.29 38.57
N ALA A 154 -25.00 40.09 37.52
CA ALA A 154 -25.92 40.14 36.39
C ALA A 154 -25.97 38.82 35.63
N ARG A 155 -24.80 38.24 35.30
CA ARG A 155 -24.67 36.91 34.69
C ARG A 155 -25.34 35.82 35.52
N GLU A 156 -25.06 35.77 36.82
CA GLU A 156 -25.56 34.69 37.71
C GLU A 156 -27.09 34.70 37.85
N ARG A 157 -27.77 35.84 37.62
CA ARG A 157 -29.23 35.95 37.67
C ARG A 157 -29.93 35.44 36.41
N ILE A 158 -29.19 35.12 35.36
CA ILE A 158 -29.75 34.69 34.07
C ILE A 158 -29.30 33.26 33.77
N SER A 159 -30.26 32.37 33.52
CA SER A 159 -29.99 31.05 32.95
C SER A 159 -30.46 30.98 31.51
N VAL A 160 -29.64 30.44 30.60
CA VAL A 160 -30.01 30.18 29.21
C VAL A 160 -29.84 28.70 28.89
N GLU A 161 -30.81 28.14 28.17
CA GLU A 161 -30.77 26.74 27.72
C GLU A 161 -31.34 26.61 26.31
N PRO A 162 -30.74 25.76 25.45
CA PRO A 162 -31.36 25.40 24.20
C PRO A 162 -32.60 24.53 24.48
N THR A 163 -33.70 24.79 23.79
CA THR A 163 -34.92 23.96 23.83
C THR A 163 -35.34 23.60 22.42
N ALA A 164 -36.25 22.63 22.29
CA ALA A 164 -36.79 22.23 21.00
C ALA A 164 -35.73 21.78 19.99
N ASN A 165 -34.80 20.93 20.42
CA ASN A 165 -33.68 20.46 19.62
C ASN A 165 -32.80 21.60 19.05
N GLY A 166 -32.74 22.74 19.76
CA GLY A 166 -31.91 23.90 19.40
C GLY A 166 -32.60 24.97 18.56
N THR A 167 -33.88 24.82 18.21
CA THR A 167 -34.59 25.82 17.40
C THR A 167 -35.10 27.01 18.21
N ALA A 168 -34.99 26.96 19.54
CA ALA A 168 -35.45 28.01 20.44
C ALA A 168 -34.57 28.08 21.70
N THR A 169 -34.55 29.25 22.32
CA THR A 169 -33.80 29.52 23.55
C THR A 169 -34.77 29.76 24.70
N ARG A 170 -34.58 29.05 25.81
CA ARG A 170 -35.27 29.31 27.08
C ARG A 170 -34.39 30.19 27.94
N VAL A 171 -34.95 31.30 28.42
CA VAL A 171 -34.27 32.25 29.31
C VAL A 171 -35.04 32.33 30.62
N THR A 172 -34.34 32.21 31.74
CA THR A 172 -34.90 32.47 33.07
C THR A 172 -34.22 33.68 33.68
N PHE A 173 -35.02 34.68 34.03
CA PHE A 173 -34.62 35.88 34.77
C PHE A 173 -34.93 35.64 36.24
N GLU A 174 -33.90 35.54 37.08
CA GLU A 174 -34.05 35.42 38.53
C GLU A 174 -34.26 36.80 39.19
N ASP A 175 -34.81 36.81 40.40
CA ASP A 175 -35.01 38.02 41.20
C ASP A 175 -35.88 39.14 40.59
N VAL A 176 -36.84 38.81 39.71
CA VAL A 176 -37.82 39.80 39.22
C VAL A 176 -38.80 40.17 40.34
N SER A 177 -38.74 41.42 40.79
CA SER A 177 -39.61 41.98 41.82
C SER A 177 -40.83 42.65 41.20
N THR A 178 -42.02 42.40 41.73
CA THR A 178 -43.26 43.11 41.39
C THR A 178 -43.76 43.84 42.61
N THR A 179 -43.88 45.16 42.51
CA THR A 179 -44.37 46.04 43.59
C THR A 179 -45.68 46.69 43.16
N ALA A 180 -46.67 46.69 44.05
CA ALA A 180 -47.89 47.47 43.87
C ALA A 180 -48.10 48.42 45.05
N THR A 181 -48.38 49.68 44.76
CA THR A 181 -48.58 50.76 45.71
C THR A 181 -50.00 51.32 45.59
N ARG A 182 -50.61 51.64 46.74
CA ARG A 182 -51.91 52.29 46.83
C ARG A 182 -51.82 53.40 47.86
N ASP A 183 -52.16 54.62 47.47
CA ASP A 183 -52.07 55.82 48.33
C ASP A 183 -50.68 55.96 49.00
N GLY A 184 -49.61 55.67 48.25
CA GLY A 184 -48.23 55.71 48.74
C GLY A 184 -47.82 54.58 49.68
N ARG A 185 -48.67 53.55 49.90
CA ARG A 185 -48.32 52.35 50.69
C ARG A 185 -48.18 51.14 49.80
N THR A 186 -47.09 50.39 49.96
CA THR A 186 -46.89 49.11 49.28
C THR A 186 -47.90 48.09 49.78
N VAL A 187 -48.75 47.61 48.87
CA VAL A 187 -49.77 46.58 49.12
C VAL A 187 -49.36 45.21 48.59
N VAL A 188 -48.42 45.14 47.64
CA VAL A 188 -47.78 43.91 47.16
C VAL A 188 -46.29 44.17 46.95
N ASN A 189 -45.45 43.24 47.39
CA ASN A 189 -44.04 43.14 47.03
C ASN A 189 -43.71 41.63 46.90
N ARG A 190 -43.37 41.17 45.71
CA ARG A 190 -43.09 39.75 45.43
C ARG A 190 -41.93 39.62 44.45
N THR A 191 -40.93 38.85 44.85
CA THR A 191 -39.82 38.45 43.98
C THR A 191 -40.02 37.03 43.47
N ARG A 192 -39.95 36.82 42.15
CA ARG A 192 -40.10 35.50 41.50
C ARG A 192 -39.28 35.43 40.23
N SER A 193 -38.70 34.27 39.93
CA SER A 193 -38.07 34.02 38.63
C SER A 193 -39.10 34.02 37.50
N ARG A 194 -38.71 34.51 36.33
CA ARG A 194 -39.54 34.57 35.12
C ARG A 194 -38.85 33.84 33.98
N THR A 195 -39.51 32.83 33.44
CA THR A 195 -38.99 32.06 32.31
C THR A 195 -39.75 32.43 31.03
N VAL A 196 -39.02 32.80 29.99
CA VAL A 196 -39.53 33.05 28.64
C VAL A 196 -38.85 32.11 27.65
N THR A 197 -39.54 31.81 26.54
CA THR A 197 -38.96 31.06 25.43
C THR A 197 -39.10 31.89 24.18
N VAL A 198 -37.98 32.06 23.48
CA VAL A 198 -37.86 32.80 22.22
C VAL A 198 -37.47 31.83 21.11
N ALA A 199 -38.14 31.93 19.97
CA ALA A 199 -37.89 31.08 18.80
C ALA A 199 -36.70 31.63 17.99
N VAL A 200 -35.55 31.76 18.65
CA VAL A 200 -34.29 32.22 18.08
C VAL A 200 -33.23 31.16 18.39
N PRO A 201 -32.58 30.57 17.37
CA PRO A 201 -31.66 29.43 17.53
C PRO A 201 -30.23 29.86 17.89
N THR A 202 -30.05 30.95 18.63
CA THR A 202 -28.76 31.58 18.94
C THR A 202 -27.73 30.60 19.51
N LEU A 203 -28.08 29.84 20.56
CA LEU A 203 -27.19 28.83 21.16
C LEU A 203 -26.82 27.72 20.18
N ALA A 204 -27.79 27.29 19.36
CA ALA A 204 -27.60 26.17 18.44
C ALA A 204 -26.88 26.56 17.15
N ALA A 205 -26.92 27.84 16.77
CA ALA A 205 -26.10 28.43 15.73
C ALA A 205 -24.63 28.50 16.21
N HIS A 206 -24.40 29.06 17.40
CA HIS A 206 -23.07 29.10 18.02
C HIS A 206 -22.45 27.70 18.15
N GLU A 207 -23.15 26.74 18.75
CA GLU A 207 -22.64 25.37 18.94
C GLU A 207 -22.29 24.68 17.61
N ARG A 208 -23.07 24.94 16.55
CA ARG A 208 -22.80 24.39 15.22
C ARG A 208 -21.61 25.05 14.56
N THR A 209 -21.48 26.38 14.62
CA THR A 209 -20.33 27.08 14.06
C THR A 209 -19.04 26.67 14.78
N GLU A 210 -19.06 26.55 16.10
CA GLU A 210 -17.98 25.99 16.91
C GLU A 210 -17.63 24.53 16.52
N ARG A 211 -18.65 23.72 16.24
CA ARG A 211 -18.44 22.34 15.76
C ARG A 211 -17.88 22.30 14.35
N PHE A 212 -18.26 23.23 13.49
CA PHE A 212 -17.73 23.38 12.15
C PHE A 212 -16.24 23.70 12.21
N GLU A 213 -15.84 24.73 12.95
CA GLU A 213 -14.44 25.10 13.18
C GLU A 213 -13.61 23.93 13.75
N ARG A 214 -14.11 23.24 14.79
CA ARG A 214 -13.46 22.04 15.32
C ARG A 214 -13.31 20.91 14.29
N ARG A 215 -14.30 20.73 13.39
CA ARG A 215 -14.21 19.71 12.33
C ARG A 215 -13.24 20.13 11.22
N LEU A 216 -13.07 21.42 10.96
CA LEU A 216 -12.06 21.91 10.04
C LEU A 216 -10.64 21.67 10.56
N ASN A 217 -10.44 21.76 11.88
CA ASN A 217 -9.14 21.53 12.55
C ASN A 217 -8.79 20.05 12.80
N ARG A 218 -9.64 19.09 12.42
CA ARG A 218 -9.36 17.67 12.63
C ARG A 218 -8.43 17.10 11.57
N GLY A 219 -7.39 16.42 12.04
CA GLY A 219 -6.48 15.63 11.20
C GLY A 219 -7.15 14.39 10.56
N PRO A 220 -6.43 13.66 9.70
CA PRO A 220 -6.97 12.56 8.90
C PRO A 220 -7.52 11.39 9.73
N VAL A 221 -6.98 11.16 10.93
CA VAL A 221 -7.34 10.03 11.80
C VAL A 221 -8.23 10.42 12.99
N GLU A 222 -8.49 11.72 13.21
CA GLU A 222 -9.15 12.26 14.42
C GLU A 222 -10.69 12.23 14.37
N GLY A 223 -11.26 11.32 13.57
CA GLY A 223 -12.70 11.23 13.31
C GLY A 223 -13.18 12.04 12.10
N PRO A 224 -14.51 12.28 11.98
CA PRO A 224 -15.07 13.06 10.87
C PRO A 224 -14.63 14.52 10.92
N GLY A 225 -14.08 15.04 9.81
CA GLY A 225 -13.55 16.39 9.71
C GLY A 225 -12.83 16.64 8.38
N LEU A 226 -12.28 17.84 8.21
CA LEU A 226 -11.65 18.30 6.97
C LEU A 226 -10.43 17.46 6.59
N GLY A 227 -9.53 17.14 7.54
CA GLY A 227 -8.33 16.35 7.26
C GLY A 227 -8.65 15.01 6.61
N ARG A 228 -9.71 14.32 7.05
CA ARG A 228 -10.18 13.07 6.44
C ARG A 228 -10.71 13.27 5.01
N GLN A 229 -11.49 14.33 4.80
CA GLN A 229 -12.09 14.64 3.49
C GLN A 229 -11.03 15.04 2.45
N VAL A 230 -10.06 15.85 2.88
CA VAL A 230 -8.90 16.26 2.07
C VAL A 230 -8.05 15.05 1.72
N THR A 231 -7.77 14.18 2.70
CA THR A 231 -7.02 12.94 2.50
C THR A 231 -7.67 12.05 1.45
N ALA A 232 -8.98 11.78 1.58
CA ALA A 232 -9.70 10.95 0.62
C ALA A 232 -9.63 11.51 -0.80
N SER A 233 -9.80 12.82 -0.95
CA SER A 233 -9.79 13.50 -2.25
C SER A 233 -8.38 13.53 -2.88
N LEU A 234 -7.35 13.77 -2.06
CA LEU A 234 -5.96 13.80 -2.51
C LEU A 234 -5.44 12.41 -2.87
N TYR A 235 -5.78 11.36 -2.13
CA TYR A 235 -5.40 9.98 -2.49
C TYR A 235 -6.01 9.57 -3.82
N ALA A 236 -7.29 9.87 -4.06
CA ALA A 236 -7.93 9.61 -5.35
C ALA A 236 -7.18 10.32 -6.50
N THR A 237 -6.83 11.60 -6.31
CA THR A 237 -6.11 12.39 -7.29
C THR A 237 -4.68 11.88 -7.51
N ALA A 238 -3.94 11.62 -6.44
CA ALA A 238 -2.54 11.19 -6.50
C ALA A 238 -2.40 9.79 -7.10
N TRP A 239 -3.34 8.88 -6.84
CA TRP A 239 -3.33 7.54 -7.42
C TRP A 239 -3.65 7.59 -8.90
N ALA A 240 -4.74 8.25 -9.30
CA ALA A 240 -5.09 8.41 -10.72
C ALA A 240 -3.93 9.02 -11.53
N ARG A 241 -3.29 10.06 -10.99
CA ARG A 241 -2.18 10.74 -11.67
C ARG A 241 -0.86 10.01 -11.58
N GLY A 242 -0.53 9.43 -10.43
CA GLY A 242 0.73 8.71 -10.23
C GLY A 242 0.77 7.43 -11.06
N TYR A 243 -0.35 6.72 -11.17
CA TYR A 243 -0.46 5.55 -12.04
C TYR A 243 -0.55 5.95 -13.51
N GLY A 244 -1.26 7.04 -13.83
CA GLY A 244 -1.20 7.63 -15.17
C GLY A 244 0.24 8.00 -15.57
N GLN A 245 1.01 8.61 -14.67
CA GLN A 245 2.41 8.99 -14.89
C GLN A 245 3.26 7.75 -15.16
N TYR A 246 3.12 6.70 -14.35
CA TYR A 246 3.80 5.43 -14.55
C TYR A 246 3.43 4.78 -15.90
N ALA A 247 2.16 4.88 -16.31
CA ALA A 247 1.70 4.43 -17.62
C ALA A 247 2.12 5.35 -18.79
N GLY A 248 2.82 6.46 -18.51
CA GLY A 248 3.38 7.37 -19.50
C GLY A 248 2.50 8.57 -19.87
N ALA A 249 1.48 8.89 -19.06
CA ALA A 249 0.72 10.13 -19.19
C ALA A 249 1.60 11.35 -18.87
N PRO A 250 1.35 12.52 -19.50
CA PRO A 250 2.18 13.71 -19.36
C PRO A 250 1.93 14.46 -18.04
N VAL A 251 2.15 13.78 -16.91
CA VAL A 251 1.96 14.34 -15.57
C VAL A 251 3.29 14.92 -15.08
N GLU A 252 3.35 16.24 -14.94
CA GLU A 252 4.49 16.92 -14.32
C GLU A 252 4.43 16.80 -12.78
N ASN A 253 3.27 17.16 -12.19
CA ASN A 253 3.03 17.07 -10.74
C ASN A 253 1.87 16.12 -10.45
N VAL A 254 2.11 15.13 -9.59
CA VAL A 254 1.12 14.18 -9.09
C VAL A 254 0.24 14.89 -8.05
N VAL A 255 0.83 15.60 -7.09
CA VAL A 255 0.11 16.46 -6.14
C VAL A 255 0.66 17.87 -6.26
N ALA A 256 -0.22 18.86 -6.42
CA ALA A 256 0.15 20.27 -6.56
C ALA A 256 -0.83 21.13 -5.76
N ASN A 257 -0.47 22.37 -5.45
CA ASN A 257 -1.30 23.25 -4.61
C ASN A 257 -2.72 23.48 -5.16
N ARG A 258 -2.92 23.39 -6.49
CA ARG A 258 -4.27 23.42 -7.09
C ARG A 258 -5.14 22.22 -6.71
N HIS A 259 -4.55 21.03 -6.55
CA HIS A 259 -5.26 19.83 -6.09
C HIS A 259 -5.58 19.93 -4.60
N VAL A 260 -4.67 20.54 -3.82
CA VAL A 260 -4.86 20.82 -2.39
C VAL A 260 -5.97 21.83 -2.16
N GLU A 261 -5.99 22.95 -2.90
CA GLU A 261 -7.05 23.96 -2.86
C GLU A 261 -8.42 23.35 -3.19
N LEU A 262 -8.51 22.58 -4.29
CA LEU A 262 -9.75 21.93 -4.69
C LEU A 262 -10.22 20.91 -3.64
N SER A 263 -9.32 20.06 -3.14
CA SER A 263 -9.64 19.05 -2.13
C SER A 263 -10.08 19.67 -0.81
N THR A 264 -9.47 20.80 -0.43
CA THR A 264 -9.82 21.55 0.77
C THR A 264 -11.21 22.16 0.66
N ASN A 265 -11.50 22.91 -0.41
CA ASN A 265 -12.81 23.53 -0.59
C ASN A 265 -13.93 22.49 -0.74
N ALA A 266 -13.68 21.40 -1.47
CA ALA A 266 -14.62 20.27 -1.53
C ALA A 266 -14.83 19.63 -0.14
N GLY A 267 -13.77 19.50 0.65
CA GLY A 267 -13.84 19.03 2.03
C GLY A 267 -14.65 19.95 2.94
N ILE A 268 -14.46 21.27 2.84
CA ILE A 268 -15.22 22.27 3.59
C ILE A 268 -16.71 22.16 3.28
N VAL A 269 -17.09 22.08 2.01
CA VAL A 269 -18.49 21.90 1.58
C VAL A 269 -19.11 20.65 2.23
N ARG A 270 -18.38 19.53 2.25
CA ARG A 270 -18.85 18.28 2.90
C ARG A 270 -18.98 18.43 4.42
N VAL A 271 -18.04 19.14 5.07
CA VAL A 271 -18.12 19.43 6.51
C VAL A 271 -19.29 20.37 6.82
N GLN A 272 -19.58 21.36 5.97
CA GLN A 272 -20.75 22.22 6.10
C GLN A 272 -22.05 21.39 6.03
N ARG A 273 -22.19 20.51 5.02
CA ARG A 273 -23.34 19.59 4.90
C ARG A 273 -23.50 18.72 6.16
N ASP A 274 -22.41 18.19 6.69
CA ASP A 274 -22.41 17.36 7.90
C ASP A 274 -22.79 18.14 9.16
N VAL A 275 -22.42 19.42 9.30
CA VAL A 275 -22.69 20.22 10.51
C VAL A 275 -24.02 20.96 10.45
N PHE A 276 -24.33 21.60 9.32
CA PHE A 276 -25.45 22.51 9.16
C PHE A 276 -26.64 21.87 8.42
N GLY A 277 -26.43 20.74 7.73
CA GLY A 277 -27.43 20.10 6.88
C GLY A 277 -27.57 20.73 5.49
N THR A 278 -26.74 21.73 5.17
CA THR A 278 -26.57 22.30 3.83
C THR A 278 -25.16 22.92 3.73
N SER A 279 -24.82 23.45 2.57
CA SER A 279 -23.54 24.11 2.30
C SER A 279 -23.74 25.39 1.51
N ASP A 280 -22.77 26.28 1.63
CA ASP A 280 -22.72 27.56 0.95
C ASP A 280 -22.87 27.38 -0.58
N PRO A 281 -23.83 28.06 -1.23
CA PRO A 281 -24.05 27.95 -2.67
C PRO A 281 -22.88 28.46 -3.51
N ASP A 282 -22.17 29.50 -3.06
CA ASP A 282 -21.03 30.10 -3.75
C ASP A 282 -19.80 29.20 -3.60
N ALA A 283 -19.59 28.62 -2.42
CA ALA A 283 -18.57 27.59 -2.21
C ALA A 283 -18.74 26.40 -3.17
N ARG A 284 -19.98 25.93 -3.34
CA ARG A 284 -20.31 24.84 -4.26
C ARG A 284 -20.12 25.21 -5.72
N GLY A 285 -20.54 26.40 -6.12
CA GLY A 285 -20.28 26.94 -7.46
C GLY A 285 -18.79 26.97 -7.77
N GLY A 286 -17.99 27.48 -6.82
CA GLY A 286 -16.53 27.51 -6.91
C GLY A 286 -15.91 26.12 -7.06
N VAL A 287 -16.29 25.15 -6.23
CA VAL A 287 -15.77 23.76 -6.33
C VAL A 287 -16.13 23.11 -7.67
N ALA A 288 -17.37 23.27 -8.14
CA ALA A 288 -17.79 22.72 -9.43
C ALA A 288 -16.98 23.33 -10.59
N ARG A 289 -16.75 24.65 -10.54
CA ARG A 289 -15.94 25.35 -11.55
C ARG A 289 -14.46 24.97 -11.48
N ALA A 290 -13.91 24.86 -10.28
CA ALA A 290 -12.53 24.44 -10.07
C ALA A 290 -12.32 23.00 -10.57
N THR A 291 -13.25 22.08 -10.30
CA THR A 291 -13.22 20.71 -10.81
C THR A 291 -13.19 20.66 -12.35
N ALA A 292 -14.09 21.41 -13.00
CA ALA A 292 -14.15 21.48 -14.46
C ALA A 292 -12.87 22.04 -15.09
N ARG A 293 -12.23 23.02 -14.45
CA ARG A 293 -11.00 23.63 -14.96
C ARG A 293 -9.76 22.79 -14.67
N THR A 294 -9.61 22.24 -13.47
CA THR A 294 -8.46 21.40 -13.11
C THR A 294 -8.33 20.22 -14.08
N GLY A 295 -9.44 19.56 -14.43
CA GLY A 295 -9.44 18.47 -15.42
C GLY A 295 -8.98 18.86 -16.83
N VAL A 296 -9.18 20.12 -17.24
CA VAL A 296 -8.74 20.65 -18.56
C VAL A 296 -7.31 21.19 -18.51
N THR A 297 -6.94 21.88 -17.44
CA THR A 297 -5.60 22.46 -17.25
C THR A 297 -4.54 21.37 -17.14
N ASP A 298 -4.88 20.22 -16.55
CA ASP A 298 -3.96 19.08 -16.43
C ASP A 298 -3.69 18.33 -17.74
N LEU A 299 -4.52 18.50 -18.76
CA LEU A 299 -4.28 17.98 -20.12
C LEU A 299 -3.35 18.91 -20.94
N LEU A 300 -3.05 20.12 -20.46
CA LEU A 300 -2.48 21.22 -21.26
C LEU A 300 -1.25 21.91 -20.64
N SER A 301 -0.37 21.21 -19.91
CA SER A 301 0.88 21.78 -19.34
C SER A 301 1.60 22.78 -20.25
N PRO A 302 2.23 23.88 -19.77
CA PRO A 302 2.10 24.63 -18.53
C PRO A 302 1.71 26.08 -18.87
N THR A 303 0.44 26.36 -19.13
CA THR A 303 0.02 27.76 -19.25
C THR A 303 -0.18 28.30 -17.84
N GLY A 304 0.69 29.22 -17.43
CA GLY A 304 0.47 30.02 -16.22
C GLY A 304 -0.90 30.66 -16.33
N VAL A 305 -1.87 30.10 -15.62
CA VAL A 305 -3.19 30.70 -15.51
C VAL A 305 -2.97 31.99 -14.75
N ASP A 306 -3.25 33.12 -15.41
CA ASP A 306 -3.13 34.45 -14.81
C ASP A 306 -3.89 34.45 -13.47
N GLU A 307 -3.19 34.64 -12.35
CA GLU A 307 -3.71 34.37 -10.99
C GLU A 307 -4.99 35.15 -10.70
N ALA A 308 -5.11 36.36 -11.25
CA ALA A 308 -6.31 37.20 -11.14
C ALA A 308 -7.52 36.57 -11.88
N SER A 309 -7.29 35.93 -13.03
CA SER A 309 -8.32 35.26 -13.83
C SER A 309 -8.80 33.93 -13.22
N TRP A 310 -8.02 33.34 -12.32
CA TRP A 310 -8.42 32.17 -11.52
C TRP A 310 -9.40 32.57 -10.42
N THR A 311 -9.04 33.57 -9.60
CA THR A 311 -9.89 34.10 -8.51
C THR A 311 -11.27 34.50 -9.03
N ASP A 312 -11.34 35.31 -10.09
CA ASP A 312 -12.62 35.78 -10.65
C ASP A 312 -13.50 34.64 -11.17
N ALA A 313 -12.89 33.56 -11.67
CA ALA A 313 -13.65 32.46 -12.22
C ALA A 313 -14.26 31.54 -11.17
N VAL A 314 -13.61 31.35 -10.02
CA VAL A 314 -14.15 30.52 -8.93
C VAL A 314 -15.10 31.30 -8.04
N LEU A 315 -14.84 32.59 -7.79
CA LEU A 315 -15.71 33.44 -6.97
C LEU A 315 -17.02 33.84 -7.69
N GLY A 316 -17.02 33.93 -9.02
CA GLY A 316 -18.22 34.27 -9.82
C GLY A 316 -18.99 33.06 -10.37
N ALA A 317 -18.67 31.84 -9.94
CA ALA A 317 -19.23 30.62 -10.52
C ALA A 317 -20.66 30.35 -10.02
N PRO A 318 -21.66 30.23 -10.91
CA PRO A 318 -23.02 29.90 -10.49
C PRO A 318 -23.09 28.47 -9.94
N THR A 319 -23.87 28.25 -8.89
CA THR A 319 -24.15 26.91 -8.37
C THR A 319 -24.83 26.05 -9.46
N PRO A 320 -24.35 24.82 -9.73
CA PRO A 320 -25.01 23.90 -10.65
C PRO A 320 -26.45 23.63 -10.20
N ARG A 321 -27.42 23.74 -11.11
CA ARG A 321 -28.83 23.46 -10.80
C ARG A 321 -29.11 21.96 -10.89
N PRO A 322 -29.94 21.39 -10.00
CA PRO A 322 -30.39 20.02 -10.14
C PRO A 322 -31.12 19.82 -11.48
N LYS A 323 -30.90 18.69 -12.13
CA LYS A 323 -31.65 18.31 -13.33
C LYS A 323 -33.11 18.13 -12.95
N VAL A 324 -33.95 19.07 -13.37
CA VAL A 324 -35.40 18.88 -13.36
C VAL A 324 -35.73 17.91 -14.50
N GLU A 325 -36.35 16.77 -14.20
CA GLU A 325 -36.86 15.87 -15.22
C GLU A 325 -37.84 16.62 -16.13
N GLY A 326 -37.41 16.97 -17.35
CA GLY A 326 -38.30 17.51 -18.40
C GLY A 326 -37.80 18.69 -19.24
N GLU A 327 -36.69 19.37 -18.89
CA GLU A 327 -36.20 20.48 -19.72
C GLU A 327 -35.12 20.04 -20.72
N GLN A 328 -35.51 19.95 -22.00
CA GLN A 328 -34.57 19.85 -23.13
C GLN A 328 -34.05 21.25 -23.50
N GLY A 329 -32.94 21.66 -22.87
CA GLY A 329 -32.15 22.81 -23.30
C GLY A 329 -31.18 22.48 -24.45
N PRO A 330 -30.69 23.48 -25.22
CA PRO A 330 -29.93 23.25 -26.44
C PRO A 330 -28.59 22.57 -26.18
N THR A 331 -28.30 21.55 -26.99
CA THR A 331 -27.06 20.79 -26.99
C THR A 331 -25.86 21.66 -27.41
N THR A 332 -25.16 22.21 -26.42
CA THR A 332 -23.83 22.79 -26.62
C THR A 332 -22.92 22.24 -25.53
N GLY A 333 -22.15 21.19 -25.85
CA GLY A 333 -20.89 20.75 -25.26
C GLY A 333 -20.71 20.49 -23.76
N ASP A 334 -21.45 21.16 -22.87
CA ASP A 334 -21.25 21.11 -21.42
C ASP A 334 -22.30 20.16 -20.85
N ALA A 335 -21.90 18.92 -20.60
CA ALA A 335 -22.73 17.98 -19.87
C ALA A 335 -22.99 18.58 -18.48
N THR A 336 -24.21 19.06 -18.24
CA THR A 336 -24.65 19.53 -16.93
C THR A 336 -24.68 18.34 -15.98
N ALA A 337 -23.55 18.17 -15.30
CA ALA A 337 -23.35 17.20 -14.24
C ALA A 337 -24.35 17.49 -13.11
N SER A 338 -24.84 16.42 -12.46
CA SER A 338 -25.67 16.52 -11.25
C SER A 338 -25.03 17.44 -10.21
N GLU A 339 -25.82 18.04 -9.32
CA GLU A 339 -25.36 18.87 -8.19
C GLU A 339 -24.27 18.15 -7.34
N ASP A 340 -24.33 16.80 -7.30
CA ASP A 340 -23.39 15.94 -6.58
C ASP A 340 -22.25 15.36 -7.43
N ALA A 341 -22.32 15.46 -8.76
CA ALA A 341 -21.32 14.84 -9.65
C ALA A 341 -19.96 15.56 -9.62
N ALA A 342 -19.91 16.82 -9.15
CA ALA A 342 -18.65 17.52 -8.87
C ALA A 342 -17.98 17.05 -7.56
N PHE A 343 -18.71 16.29 -6.73
CA PHE A 343 -18.26 15.80 -5.42
C PHE A 343 -18.05 14.28 -5.39
N ASP A 344 -18.51 13.56 -6.41
CA ASP A 344 -18.26 12.13 -6.63
C ASP A 344 -16.81 11.91 -7.12
N PRO A 345 -16.02 11.07 -6.43
CA PRO A 345 -14.70 10.71 -6.94
C PRO A 345 -14.87 10.01 -8.29
N ALA A 346 -14.23 10.54 -9.34
CA ALA A 346 -14.11 9.84 -10.61
C ALA A 346 -13.49 8.45 -10.38
N ALA A 347 -14.11 7.41 -10.98
CA ALA A 347 -13.68 6.01 -11.11
C ALA A 347 -12.67 5.50 -10.08
N ASP A 348 -13.07 4.50 -9.28
CA ASP A 348 -12.25 3.87 -8.24
C ASP A 348 -10.82 3.53 -8.75
N PRO A 349 -9.81 4.39 -8.48
CA PRO A 349 -8.46 4.21 -9.01
C PRO A 349 -7.72 3.11 -8.26
N THR A 350 -8.36 2.46 -7.27
CA THR A 350 -7.80 1.36 -6.49
C THR A 350 -7.72 0.05 -7.29
N SER A 351 -8.41 -0.06 -8.43
CA SER A 351 -8.35 -1.25 -9.29
C SER A 351 -7.20 -1.26 -10.28
N GLU A 352 -6.39 -0.20 -10.35
CA GLU A 352 -5.23 -0.13 -11.26
C GLU A 352 -4.14 -1.10 -10.81
N SER A 353 -3.67 -1.90 -11.77
CA SER A 353 -2.58 -2.88 -11.60
C SER A 353 -1.41 -2.53 -12.52
N ALA A 354 -0.22 -3.03 -12.16
CA ALA A 354 0.92 -2.98 -13.06
C ALA A 354 1.71 -4.29 -13.04
N SER A 355 2.35 -4.62 -14.16
CA SER A 355 3.07 -5.87 -14.32
C SER A 355 4.41 -5.88 -13.59
N VAL A 356 4.75 -7.03 -13.01
CA VAL A 356 6.03 -7.33 -12.36
C VAL A 356 6.61 -8.57 -13.03
N GLU A 357 7.82 -8.45 -13.57
CA GLU A 357 8.49 -9.51 -14.34
C GLU A 357 9.43 -10.38 -13.47
N VAL A 358 9.65 -11.64 -13.89
CA VAL A 358 10.56 -12.60 -13.23
C VAL A 358 12.05 -12.34 -13.53
N GLY A 359 12.37 -11.41 -14.44
CA GLY A 359 13.64 -11.28 -15.15
C GLY A 359 14.93 -11.44 -14.32
N HIS A 360 15.01 -10.85 -13.12
CA HIS A 360 16.20 -10.96 -12.28
C HIS A 360 16.38 -12.36 -11.67
N ALA A 361 15.31 -12.93 -11.11
CA ALA A 361 15.35 -14.29 -10.54
C ALA A 361 15.67 -15.33 -11.62
N ALA A 362 15.16 -15.13 -12.84
CA ALA A 362 15.51 -15.91 -14.01
C ALA A 362 17.02 -15.87 -14.32
N ASP A 363 17.68 -14.72 -14.21
CA ASP A 363 19.11 -14.58 -14.49
C ASP A 363 19.99 -15.20 -13.40
N ARG A 364 19.62 -15.02 -12.13
CA ARG A 364 20.29 -15.65 -10.99
C ARG A 364 20.21 -17.17 -11.07
N ALA A 365 19.02 -17.71 -11.35
CA ALA A 365 18.82 -19.13 -11.58
C ALA A 365 19.66 -19.66 -12.74
N ALA A 366 19.73 -18.91 -13.85
CA ALA A 366 20.54 -19.29 -15.00
C ALA A 366 22.04 -19.41 -14.64
N THR A 367 22.59 -18.48 -13.85
CA THR A 367 24.01 -18.57 -13.42
C THR A 367 24.31 -19.86 -12.67
N ARG A 368 23.43 -20.25 -11.73
CA ARG A 368 23.59 -21.47 -10.93
C ARG A 368 23.53 -22.73 -11.79
N VAL A 369 22.56 -22.81 -12.69
CA VAL A 369 22.41 -23.99 -13.57
C VAL A 369 23.55 -24.09 -14.58
N HIS A 370 24.05 -22.97 -15.11
CA HIS A 370 25.19 -23.00 -16.02
C HIS A 370 26.49 -23.43 -15.31
N ASP A 371 26.67 -23.06 -14.04
CA ASP A 371 27.80 -23.51 -13.22
C ASP A 371 27.73 -25.02 -12.91
N ASP A 372 26.54 -25.51 -12.59
CA ASP A 372 26.32 -26.91 -12.24
C ASP A 372 26.02 -27.80 -13.46
N LEU A 373 26.04 -27.25 -14.69
CA LEU A 373 25.56 -27.92 -15.91
C LEU A 373 26.22 -29.27 -16.15
N GLU A 374 27.55 -29.33 -16.02
CA GLU A 374 28.31 -30.57 -16.19
C GLU A 374 27.94 -31.61 -15.13
N SER A 375 27.76 -31.17 -13.88
CA SER A 375 27.36 -32.02 -12.75
C SER A 375 25.94 -32.57 -12.93
N ILE A 376 25.00 -31.72 -13.37
CA ILE A 376 23.62 -32.10 -13.67
C ILE A 376 23.60 -33.13 -14.80
N ALA A 377 24.30 -32.87 -15.92
CA ALA A 377 24.42 -33.82 -17.01
C ALA A 377 25.10 -35.12 -16.55
N ARG A 378 26.11 -35.04 -15.69
CA ARG A 378 26.81 -36.20 -15.09
C ARG A 378 25.91 -37.07 -14.27
N ALA A 379 25.04 -36.47 -13.49
CA ALA A 379 24.10 -37.19 -12.65
C ALA A 379 23.17 -38.09 -13.48
N SER A 380 22.79 -37.68 -14.69
CA SER A 380 21.96 -38.48 -15.62
C SER A 380 22.68 -39.65 -16.28
N HIS A 381 24.01 -39.66 -16.27
CA HIS A 381 24.84 -40.67 -16.94
C HIS A 381 25.38 -41.74 -15.99
N ARG A 382 24.84 -41.81 -14.78
CA ARG A 382 25.35 -42.66 -13.71
C ARG A 382 24.82 -44.09 -13.81
N VAL A 383 25.74 -45.07 -13.74
CA VAL A 383 25.44 -46.51 -13.72
C VAL A 383 26.16 -47.17 -12.55
N GLU A 384 25.43 -47.98 -11.78
CA GLU A 384 25.99 -48.83 -10.72
C GLU A 384 26.20 -50.24 -11.28
N ALA A 385 27.44 -50.73 -11.31
CA ALA A 385 27.75 -52.05 -11.83
C ALA A 385 28.21 -52.99 -10.72
N THR A 386 27.75 -54.24 -10.78
CA THR A 386 28.09 -55.30 -9.82
C THR A 386 28.58 -56.54 -10.55
N ALA A 387 29.70 -57.10 -10.11
CA ALA A 387 30.20 -58.41 -10.51
C ALA A 387 29.97 -59.40 -9.36
N GLU A 388 29.32 -60.52 -9.66
CA GLU A 388 29.00 -61.58 -8.70
C GLU A 388 29.58 -62.91 -9.17
N THR A 389 30.10 -63.70 -8.23
CA THR A 389 30.45 -65.10 -8.46
C THR A 389 29.54 -66.06 -7.70
N GLU A 390 29.22 -67.17 -8.34
CA GLU A 390 28.44 -68.26 -7.76
C GLU A 390 29.18 -69.58 -8.02
N ALA A 391 29.82 -70.12 -6.98
CA ALA A 391 30.62 -71.33 -7.04
C ALA A 391 29.79 -72.56 -6.61
N THR A 392 29.35 -73.35 -7.59
CA THR A 392 28.62 -74.59 -7.33
C THR A 392 29.54 -75.80 -7.44
N ARG A 393 29.72 -76.56 -6.35
CA ARG A 393 30.44 -77.84 -6.41
C ARG A 393 29.63 -78.88 -7.18
N VAL A 394 30.12 -79.30 -8.33
CA VAL A 394 29.45 -80.27 -9.22
C VAL A 394 29.98 -81.69 -9.04
N VAL A 395 31.21 -81.85 -8.57
CA VAL A 395 31.81 -83.15 -8.22
C VAL A 395 32.53 -83.04 -6.87
N ASP A 396 32.22 -83.95 -5.95
CA ASP A 396 32.92 -84.14 -4.68
C ASP A 396 33.89 -85.32 -4.80
N GLY A 397 35.19 -85.05 -4.66
CA GLY A 397 36.24 -86.05 -4.72
C GLY A 397 36.35 -86.89 -3.44
N GLY A 398 35.63 -86.55 -2.37
CA GLY A 398 35.69 -87.23 -1.08
C GLY A 398 36.90 -86.84 -0.22
N PRO A 399 37.07 -87.42 0.98
CA PRO A 399 38.22 -87.12 1.84
C PRO A 399 39.48 -87.86 1.38
N VAL A 400 40.64 -87.18 1.41
CA VAL A 400 41.95 -87.84 1.27
C VAL A 400 42.34 -88.54 2.56
N THR A 401 42.63 -89.83 2.50
CA THR A 401 43.04 -90.64 3.64
C THR A 401 44.14 -91.63 3.22
N PRO A 402 45.42 -91.25 3.30
CA PRO A 402 46.53 -92.13 2.92
C PRO A 402 46.48 -93.47 3.67
N ASP A 403 46.42 -94.56 2.91
CA ASP A 403 46.35 -95.91 3.46
C ASP A 403 47.54 -96.18 4.39
N ARG A 404 47.30 -96.89 5.50
CA ARG A 404 48.39 -97.38 6.35
C ARG A 404 49.17 -98.47 5.59
N PRO A 405 50.52 -98.46 5.60
CA PRO A 405 51.32 -99.51 4.98
C PRO A 405 50.93 -100.90 5.50
N ARG A 406 50.75 -101.86 4.58
CA ARG A 406 50.43 -103.25 4.93
C ARG A 406 51.65 -103.95 5.52
N SER A 407 51.48 -104.77 6.56
CA SER A 407 52.57 -105.60 7.08
C SER A 407 52.12 -106.95 7.66
N LEU A 408 53.04 -107.92 7.62
CA LEU A 408 52.92 -109.26 8.21
C LEU A 408 53.61 -109.37 9.58
N LEU A 409 54.17 -108.27 10.10
CA LEU A 409 54.83 -108.20 11.41
C LEU A 409 53.88 -107.61 12.47
N ASP A 410 54.02 -108.04 13.73
CA ASP A 410 53.16 -107.63 14.85
C ASP A 410 53.36 -106.16 15.26
N GLU A 411 54.51 -105.56 14.95
CA GLU A 411 54.78 -104.16 15.29
C GLU A 411 53.93 -103.19 14.44
N PRO A 412 53.16 -102.27 15.06
CA PRO A 412 52.27 -101.39 14.31
C PRO A 412 53.03 -100.24 13.65
N TRP A 413 52.68 -99.92 12.41
CA TRP A 413 53.04 -98.65 11.77
C TRP A 413 52.39 -97.48 12.51
N ARG A 414 53.19 -96.48 12.88
CA ARG A 414 52.71 -95.21 13.46
C ARG A 414 52.97 -94.09 12.48
N ARG A 415 51.95 -93.26 12.22
CA ARG A 415 52.12 -92.06 11.41
C ARG A 415 52.91 -91.06 12.23
N VAL A 416 54.04 -90.63 11.70
CA VAL A 416 54.96 -89.71 12.38
C VAL A 416 54.97 -88.33 11.74
N ASP A 417 54.57 -88.24 10.46
CA ASP A 417 54.44 -86.99 9.75
C ASP A 417 53.30 -87.06 8.74
N THR A 418 52.68 -85.92 8.46
CA THR A 418 51.71 -85.79 7.38
C THR A 418 51.92 -84.45 6.70
N SER A 419 51.91 -84.45 5.37
CA SER A 419 51.91 -83.23 4.57
C SER A 419 50.70 -83.23 3.66
N ARG A 420 49.96 -82.12 3.67
CA ARG A 420 48.83 -81.89 2.78
C ARG A 420 49.22 -80.82 1.77
N THR A 421 48.87 -81.05 0.51
CA THR A 421 48.99 -80.08 -0.57
C THR A 421 47.64 -79.92 -1.22
N GLU A 422 47.26 -78.67 -1.45
CA GLU A 422 46.04 -78.31 -2.16
C GLU A 422 46.42 -77.42 -3.33
N ARG A 423 45.86 -77.68 -4.52
CA ARG A 423 46.10 -76.88 -5.72
C ARG A 423 44.79 -76.60 -6.41
N VAL A 424 44.49 -75.32 -6.61
CA VAL A 424 43.29 -74.87 -7.31
C VAL A 424 43.66 -74.40 -8.72
N ARG A 425 43.01 -74.97 -9.74
CA ARG A 425 43.26 -74.63 -11.14
C ARG A 425 41.94 -74.46 -11.89
N VAL A 426 41.88 -73.44 -12.71
CA VAL A 426 40.84 -73.33 -13.74
C VAL A 426 41.24 -74.25 -14.89
N VAL A 427 40.34 -75.14 -15.30
CA VAL A 427 40.63 -76.17 -16.32
C VAL A 427 39.84 -76.00 -17.61
N GLY A 428 38.83 -75.13 -17.61
CA GLY A 428 38.00 -74.85 -18.77
C GLY A 428 36.88 -73.87 -18.45
N GLY A 429 36.08 -73.52 -19.45
CA GLY A 429 34.98 -72.59 -19.29
C GLY A 429 34.41 -72.07 -20.61
N SER A 430 33.44 -71.17 -20.52
CA SER A 430 32.97 -70.37 -21.65
C SER A 430 33.71 -69.05 -21.72
N ASP A 431 34.03 -68.57 -22.90
CA ASP A 431 34.61 -67.24 -23.09
C ASP A 431 33.74 -66.13 -22.47
N LEU A 432 34.36 -65.03 -22.05
CA LEU A 432 33.67 -63.86 -21.53
C LEU A 432 32.74 -63.28 -22.60
N ARG A 433 31.43 -63.26 -22.33
CA ARG A 433 30.46 -62.55 -23.16
C ARG A 433 30.40 -61.10 -22.70
N THR A 434 30.54 -60.15 -23.63
CA THR A 434 30.74 -58.72 -23.34
C THR A 434 29.66 -57.79 -23.90
N GLY A 435 28.65 -58.34 -24.60
CA GLY A 435 27.61 -57.56 -25.27
C GLY A 435 26.47 -57.14 -24.32
N THR A 436 25.98 -55.92 -24.54
CA THR A 436 24.71 -55.41 -24.02
C THR A 436 23.94 -54.92 -25.24
N ASP A 437 22.76 -55.47 -25.51
CA ASP A 437 21.88 -54.92 -26.54
C ASP A 437 21.26 -53.63 -25.98
N GLY A 438 21.21 -52.55 -26.77
CA GLY A 438 20.63 -51.28 -26.34
C GLY A 438 19.25 -51.49 -25.69
N ALA A 439 19.06 -50.95 -24.48
CA ALA A 439 17.86 -51.16 -23.68
C ALA A 439 17.12 -49.85 -23.39
N THR A 440 15.81 -49.93 -23.15
CA THR A 440 15.06 -48.84 -22.51
C THR A 440 14.75 -49.25 -21.11
N VAL A 441 15.31 -48.53 -20.14
CA VAL A 441 15.27 -48.93 -18.73
C VAL A 441 14.71 -47.82 -17.86
N SER A 442 14.04 -48.18 -16.79
CA SER A 442 13.66 -47.24 -15.73
C SER A 442 14.84 -47.02 -14.77
N ALA A 443 14.83 -45.92 -14.01
CA ALA A 443 15.79 -45.74 -12.93
C ALA A 443 15.68 -46.91 -11.92
N GLY A 444 16.82 -47.50 -11.57
CA GLY A 444 16.94 -48.68 -10.71
C GLY A 444 16.80 -50.03 -11.43
N GLU A 445 16.59 -50.05 -12.75
CA GLU A 445 16.51 -51.29 -13.53
C GLU A 445 17.92 -51.76 -13.96
N SER A 446 18.13 -53.08 -13.88
CA SER A 446 19.42 -53.72 -14.11
C SER A 446 19.46 -54.48 -15.43
N VAL A 447 20.56 -54.35 -16.17
CA VAL A 447 20.85 -55.06 -17.43
C VAL A 447 22.15 -55.86 -17.32
N SER A 448 22.25 -56.93 -18.10
CA SER A 448 23.46 -57.75 -18.13
C SER A 448 24.58 -57.06 -18.92
N PHE A 449 25.72 -56.83 -18.29
CA PHE A 449 26.96 -56.34 -18.92
C PHE A 449 27.90 -57.46 -19.37
N GLY A 450 27.47 -58.71 -19.17
CA GLY A 450 28.20 -59.88 -19.60
C GLY A 450 28.45 -60.88 -18.49
N GLY A 451 29.22 -61.90 -18.82
CA GLY A 451 29.57 -62.95 -17.87
C GLY A 451 30.21 -64.15 -18.52
N ALA A 452 30.67 -65.06 -17.67
CA ALA A 452 31.38 -66.26 -18.05
C ALA A 452 31.10 -67.40 -17.07
N ILE A 453 31.37 -68.62 -17.50
CA ILE A 453 31.35 -69.81 -16.64
C ILE A 453 32.74 -70.41 -16.67
N ARG A 454 33.27 -70.77 -15.51
CA ARG A 454 34.55 -71.48 -15.34
C ARG A 454 34.34 -72.82 -14.66
N GLU A 455 35.12 -73.81 -15.08
CA GLU A 455 35.29 -75.07 -14.37
C GLU A 455 36.60 -75.00 -13.59
N VAL A 456 36.49 -75.09 -12.27
CA VAL A 456 37.62 -74.99 -11.34
C VAL A 456 37.79 -76.32 -10.63
N VAL A 457 39.01 -76.82 -10.61
CA VAL A 457 39.37 -78.10 -10.02
C VAL A 457 40.25 -77.86 -8.80
N VAL A 458 39.89 -78.50 -7.68
CA VAL A 458 40.68 -78.51 -6.45
C VAL A 458 41.29 -79.90 -6.30
N GLU A 459 42.60 -79.99 -6.52
CA GLU A 459 43.38 -81.20 -6.31
C GLU A 459 43.92 -81.22 -4.88
N ARG A 460 43.48 -82.18 -4.07
CA ARG A 460 43.94 -82.40 -2.71
C ARG A 460 44.81 -83.64 -2.70
N ALA A 461 46.01 -83.54 -2.15
CA ALA A 461 46.90 -84.67 -1.93
C ALA A 461 47.37 -84.66 -0.48
N GLU A 462 47.26 -85.80 0.20
CA GLU A 462 47.88 -86.00 1.51
C GLU A 462 48.95 -87.08 1.40
N THR A 463 50.11 -86.82 2.00
CA THR A 463 51.22 -87.77 2.07
C THR A 463 51.53 -88.03 3.54
N ALA A 464 51.38 -89.28 3.96
CA ALA A 464 51.65 -89.71 5.32
C ALA A 464 52.97 -90.48 5.40
N THR A 465 53.87 -90.06 6.29
CA THR A 465 55.09 -90.80 6.60
C THR A 465 54.83 -91.67 7.83
N TRP A 466 55.12 -92.95 7.67
CA TRP A 466 54.94 -93.97 8.68
C TRP A 466 56.29 -94.48 9.12
N GLU A 467 56.46 -94.61 10.41
CA GLU A 467 57.60 -95.28 11.00
C GLU A 467 57.14 -96.52 11.75
N ARG A 468 57.99 -97.53 11.71
CA ARG A 468 57.87 -98.67 12.58
C ARG A 468 59.24 -99.10 13.04
N ARG A 469 59.34 -99.27 14.35
CA ARG A 469 60.54 -99.78 15.00
C ARG A 469 60.48 -101.31 14.98
N VAL A 470 61.33 -101.94 14.17
CA VAL A 470 61.45 -103.39 14.10
C VAL A 470 62.53 -103.81 15.09
N VAL A 471 62.18 -104.68 16.02
CA VAL A 471 63.08 -105.16 17.07
C VAL A 471 63.40 -106.63 16.79
N GLU A 472 64.57 -106.88 16.23
CA GLU A 472 65.03 -108.24 15.98
C GLU A 472 65.52 -108.86 17.30
N ARG A 473 64.85 -109.92 17.78
CA ARG A 473 65.19 -110.60 19.04
C ARG A 473 65.88 -111.94 18.76
N GLY A 474 66.95 -112.22 19.50
CA GLY A 474 67.62 -113.53 19.46
C GLY A 474 66.79 -114.63 20.15
N PRO A 475 67.17 -115.91 20.00
CA PRO A 475 66.42 -117.06 20.51
C PRO A 475 66.18 -117.10 22.03
N ASN A 476 66.87 -116.25 22.81
CA ASN A 476 66.70 -116.09 24.28
C ASN A 476 65.90 -114.83 24.67
N GLY A 477 65.32 -114.11 23.70
CA GLY A 477 64.56 -112.87 23.94
C GLY A 477 65.36 -111.57 24.00
N THR A 478 66.70 -111.62 23.88
CA THR A 478 67.57 -110.43 23.88
C THR A 478 67.48 -109.65 22.57
N VAL A 479 67.35 -108.32 22.64
CA VAL A 479 67.31 -107.42 21.47
C VAL A 479 68.67 -107.43 20.77
N ARG A 480 68.72 -107.90 19.52
CA ARG A 480 69.92 -107.93 18.68
C ARG A 480 70.11 -106.64 17.90
N ASN A 481 69.03 -106.17 17.29
CA ASN A 481 69.05 -104.98 16.47
C ASN A 481 67.72 -104.25 16.56
N VAL A 482 67.79 -102.93 16.46
CA VAL A 482 66.62 -102.07 16.33
C VAL A 482 66.82 -101.28 15.05
N SER A 483 66.06 -101.62 14.02
CA SER A 483 65.94 -100.78 12.82
C SER A 483 64.64 -100.00 12.88
N VAL A 484 64.65 -98.82 12.25
CA VAL A 484 63.43 -98.06 12.00
C VAL A 484 63.16 -98.16 10.51
N ASP A 485 62.05 -98.82 10.16
CA ASP A 485 61.54 -98.81 8.80
C ASP A 485 60.74 -97.52 8.61
N ARG A 486 60.91 -96.89 7.45
CA ARG A 486 60.11 -95.75 7.00
C ARG A 486 59.35 -96.12 5.74
N ALA A 487 58.06 -95.79 5.71
CA ALA A 487 57.22 -95.92 4.52
C ALA A 487 56.43 -94.64 4.31
N VAL A 488 56.23 -94.25 3.05
CA VAL A 488 55.44 -93.08 2.69
C VAL A 488 54.26 -93.55 1.87
N THR A 489 53.04 -93.18 2.27
CA THR A 489 51.82 -93.43 1.49
C THR A 489 51.17 -92.12 1.10
N ARG A 490 50.43 -92.13 -0.02
CA ARG A 490 49.82 -90.96 -0.63
C ARG A 490 48.40 -91.29 -1.05
N ASP A 491 47.50 -90.34 -0.87
CA ASP A 491 46.14 -90.39 -1.40
C ASP A 491 45.76 -89.03 -2.01
N GLU A 492 44.92 -89.06 -3.03
CA GLU A 492 44.55 -87.89 -3.83
C GLU A 492 43.05 -87.85 -4.10
N ALA A 493 42.44 -86.67 -3.98
CA ALA A 493 41.05 -86.42 -4.30
C ALA A 493 40.93 -85.15 -5.16
N THR A 494 39.91 -85.12 -6.00
CA THR A 494 39.67 -84.02 -6.93
C THR A 494 38.23 -83.55 -6.85
N ASP A 495 38.02 -82.32 -6.38
CA ASP A 495 36.71 -81.66 -6.43
C ASP A 495 36.60 -80.84 -7.71
N ARG A 496 35.39 -80.76 -8.28
CA ARG A 496 35.11 -79.89 -9.42
C ARG A 496 33.99 -78.92 -9.09
N TYR A 497 34.23 -77.65 -9.38
CA TYR A 497 33.30 -76.54 -9.21
C TYR A 497 32.96 -75.93 -10.56
N ARG A 498 31.70 -75.56 -10.72
CA ARG A 498 31.23 -74.68 -11.78
C ARG A 498 31.03 -73.31 -11.18
N VAL A 499 31.84 -72.35 -11.58
CA VAL A 499 31.76 -70.96 -11.12
C VAL A 499 31.11 -70.11 -12.21
N ARG A 500 29.99 -69.48 -11.90
CA ARG A 500 29.40 -68.44 -12.77
C ARG A 500 29.96 -67.09 -12.32
N VAL A 501 30.38 -66.28 -13.28
CA VAL A 501 30.72 -64.88 -13.09
C VAL A 501 29.73 -64.07 -13.91
N SER A 502 28.94 -63.20 -13.27
CA SER A 502 27.99 -62.30 -13.92
C SER A 502 28.31 -60.86 -13.61
N VAL A 503 28.24 -59.99 -14.62
CA VAL A 503 28.36 -58.55 -14.47
C VAL A 503 27.02 -57.93 -14.84
N THR A 504 26.47 -57.13 -13.94
CA THR A 504 25.16 -56.48 -14.09
C THR A 504 25.32 -54.98 -13.91
N GLY A 505 24.76 -54.17 -14.80
CA GLY A 505 24.72 -52.71 -14.70
C GLY A 505 23.31 -52.20 -14.41
N THR A 506 23.16 -51.40 -13.36
CA THR A 506 21.90 -50.76 -12.96
C THR A 506 21.93 -49.30 -13.35
N TYR A 507 20.95 -48.86 -14.14
CA TYR A 507 20.82 -47.45 -14.47
C TYR A 507 20.36 -46.68 -13.23
N ALA A 508 21.23 -45.86 -12.65
CA ALA A 508 21.03 -45.25 -11.34
C ALA A 508 21.33 -43.75 -11.36
N PRO A 509 20.59 -42.96 -12.18
CA PRO A 509 20.77 -41.52 -12.27
C PRO A 509 20.52 -40.86 -10.90
N ARG A 510 21.24 -39.77 -10.62
CA ARG A 510 21.05 -38.94 -9.41
C ARG A 510 20.68 -37.50 -9.77
N ASP A 511 19.85 -37.38 -10.78
CA ASP A 511 19.35 -36.11 -11.31
C ASP A 511 17.94 -35.81 -10.81
N ASP A 512 17.50 -34.57 -11.04
CA ASP A 512 16.15 -34.11 -10.67
C ASP A 512 15.12 -34.33 -11.79
N ALA A 513 15.45 -35.12 -12.82
CA ALA A 513 14.49 -35.42 -13.89
C ALA A 513 13.41 -36.39 -13.36
N PRO A 514 12.14 -36.21 -13.76
CA PRO A 514 11.07 -37.15 -13.41
C PRO A 514 11.41 -38.60 -13.78
N ASP A 515 10.99 -39.55 -12.93
CA ASP A 515 11.21 -40.98 -13.18
C ASP A 515 10.38 -41.48 -14.37
N ARG A 516 11.01 -41.51 -15.54
CA ARG A 516 10.50 -42.07 -16.79
C ARG A 516 11.52 -43.04 -17.40
N PRO A 517 11.08 -43.99 -18.24
CA PRO A 517 12.00 -44.87 -18.96
C PRO A 517 12.96 -44.06 -19.85
N THR A 518 14.21 -44.48 -19.91
CA THR A 518 15.27 -43.85 -20.70
C THR A 518 15.85 -44.86 -21.69
N ALA A 519 15.94 -44.50 -22.96
CA ALA A 519 16.75 -45.25 -23.93
C ALA A 519 18.22 -45.13 -23.50
N THR A 520 18.92 -46.25 -23.30
CA THR A 520 20.30 -46.26 -22.78
C THR A 520 21.11 -47.41 -23.40
N PHE A 521 22.41 -47.44 -23.10
CA PHE A 521 23.33 -48.48 -23.52
C PHE A 521 23.38 -48.65 -25.05
N GLY A 522 23.20 -47.55 -25.79
CA GLY A 522 23.16 -47.55 -27.25
C GLY A 522 21.78 -47.82 -27.88
N ALA A 523 20.69 -47.87 -27.10
CA ALA A 523 19.34 -48.03 -27.64
C ALA A 523 18.87 -46.86 -28.53
N ALA A 524 19.57 -45.73 -28.48
CA ALA A 524 19.28 -44.52 -29.24
C ALA A 524 19.85 -44.54 -30.68
N GLU A 525 20.44 -45.65 -31.16
CA GLU A 525 21.04 -45.74 -32.51
C GLU A 525 20.12 -45.18 -33.60
N GLY A 526 20.53 -44.03 -34.19
CA GLY A 526 19.80 -43.30 -35.24
C GLY A 526 19.12 -41.99 -34.83
N GLY A 527 19.21 -41.56 -33.56
CA GLY A 527 18.75 -40.24 -33.09
C GLY A 527 19.79 -39.12 -33.18
N ASP A 528 19.38 -37.88 -32.88
CA ASP A 528 20.22 -36.65 -32.89
C ASP A 528 21.23 -36.58 -31.70
N VAL A 529 21.79 -37.71 -31.25
CA VAL A 529 22.70 -37.81 -30.10
C VAL A 529 24.13 -38.06 -30.58
N ASP A 530 25.08 -37.18 -30.23
CA ASP A 530 26.48 -37.25 -30.69
C ASP A 530 27.38 -38.10 -29.76
N GLY A 531 26.90 -38.44 -28.55
CA GLY A 531 27.62 -39.23 -27.55
C GLY A 531 27.24 -40.73 -27.50
N PRO A 532 28.00 -41.56 -26.75
CA PRO A 532 27.78 -43.01 -26.69
C PRO A 532 26.51 -43.44 -25.92
N ASP A 533 25.82 -42.52 -25.24
CA ASP A 533 24.57 -42.78 -24.52
C ASP A 533 24.62 -44.03 -23.62
N LEU A 534 25.63 -44.05 -22.76
CA LEU A 534 25.98 -45.14 -21.84
C LEU A 534 26.46 -46.44 -22.52
N ALA A 535 26.61 -46.52 -23.84
CA ALA A 535 27.12 -47.71 -24.53
C ALA A 535 28.59 -48.04 -24.16
N ASP A 536 29.32 -47.07 -23.64
CA ASP A 536 30.67 -47.16 -23.10
C ASP A 536 30.72 -47.74 -21.66
N THR A 537 29.65 -47.55 -20.88
CA THR A 537 29.59 -47.95 -19.47
C THR A 537 29.78 -49.46 -19.21
N PRO A 538 29.32 -50.41 -20.05
CA PRO A 538 29.59 -51.83 -19.83
C PRO A 538 31.07 -52.19 -19.89
N ALA A 539 31.82 -51.55 -20.79
CA ALA A 539 33.27 -51.78 -20.91
C ALA A 539 34.01 -51.15 -19.73
N ALA A 540 33.68 -49.90 -19.37
CA ALA A 540 34.26 -49.20 -18.21
C ALA A 540 34.02 -49.97 -16.90
N ALA A 541 32.79 -50.45 -16.68
CA ALA A 541 32.43 -51.23 -15.50
C ALA A 541 33.23 -52.53 -15.40
N ARG A 542 33.42 -53.24 -16.52
CA ARG A 542 34.21 -54.48 -16.55
C ARG A 542 35.69 -54.23 -16.24
N ALA A 543 36.26 -53.12 -16.70
CA ALA A 543 37.62 -52.72 -16.36
C ALA A 543 37.76 -52.45 -14.85
N ASP A 544 36.89 -51.61 -14.28
CA ASP A 544 36.91 -51.25 -12.85
C ASP A 544 36.69 -52.46 -11.92
N LEU A 545 35.85 -53.41 -12.33
CA LEU A 545 35.56 -54.63 -11.56
C LEU A 545 36.66 -55.70 -11.71
N ASN A 546 37.66 -55.47 -12.57
CA ASN A 546 38.67 -56.44 -12.98
C ASN A 546 38.02 -57.72 -13.55
N VAL A 547 37.15 -57.55 -14.56
CA VAL A 547 36.46 -58.63 -15.30
C VAL A 547 36.52 -58.31 -16.81
N GLU A 548 37.69 -57.86 -17.27
CA GLU A 548 37.90 -57.47 -18.68
C GLU A 548 38.47 -58.62 -19.51
N THR A 549 39.38 -59.40 -18.92
CA THR A 549 40.07 -60.49 -19.61
C THR A 549 39.69 -61.85 -19.05
N ASP A 550 39.87 -62.91 -19.85
CA ASP A 550 39.66 -64.28 -19.38
C ASP A 550 40.58 -64.63 -18.19
N GLY A 551 41.77 -64.03 -18.10
CA GLY A 551 42.69 -64.21 -16.98
C GLY A 551 42.19 -63.57 -15.68
N ASP A 552 41.41 -62.49 -15.75
CA ASP A 552 40.79 -61.88 -14.58
C ASP A 552 39.59 -62.69 -14.09
N VAL A 553 38.78 -63.20 -15.01
CA VAL A 553 37.70 -64.15 -14.72
C VAL A 553 38.26 -65.43 -14.09
N ASP A 554 39.39 -65.94 -14.58
CA ASP A 554 40.06 -67.12 -14.00
C ASP A 554 40.56 -66.88 -12.57
N ARG A 555 41.04 -65.67 -12.29
CA ARG A 555 41.44 -65.25 -10.95
C ARG A 555 40.22 -65.23 -10.03
N LEU A 556 39.16 -64.54 -10.44
CA LEU A 556 37.93 -64.41 -9.68
C LEU A 556 37.25 -65.77 -9.43
N ALA A 557 37.29 -66.67 -10.41
CA ALA A 557 36.73 -68.02 -10.25
C ALA A 557 37.55 -68.90 -9.29
N ARG A 558 38.88 -68.73 -9.25
CA ARG A 558 39.73 -69.39 -8.25
C ARG A 558 39.45 -68.85 -6.86
N ASP A 559 39.43 -67.51 -6.74
CA ASP A 559 39.15 -66.82 -5.49
C ASP A 559 37.79 -67.27 -4.92
N ALA A 560 36.77 -67.42 -5.77
CA ALA A 560 35.44 -67.88 -5.37
C ALA A 560 35.43 -69.31 -4.78
N VAL A 561 36.32 -70.19 -5.24
CA VAL A 561 36.43 -71.57 -4.75
C VAL A 561 37.32 -71.66 -3.51
N GLU A 562 38.34 -70.80 -3.40
CA GLU A 562 39.25 -70.75 -2.24
C GLU A 562 38.64 -70.01 -1.04
N GLY A 563 37.90 -68.92 -1.30
CA GLY A 563 37.38 -67.98 -0.30
C GLY A 563 35.85 -67.97 -0.13
N GLY A 564 35.09 -68.52 -1.08
CA GLY A 564 33.63 -68.43 -1.15
C GLY A 564 33.15 -67.41 -2.18
N ASP A 565 31.84 -67.35 -2.44
CA ASP A 565 31.23 -66.43 -3.42
C ASP A 565 31.64 -64.97 -3.15
N GLU A 566 31.95 -64.24 -4.22
CA GLU A 566 32.50 -62.89 -4.19
C GLU A 566 31.54 -61.91 -4.87
N THR A 567 31.39 -60.71 -4.30
CA THR A 567 30.61 -59.62 -4.90
C THR A 567 31.44 -58.34 -4.91
N ARG A 568 31.54 -57.69 -6.06
CA ARG A 568 32.26 -56.43 -6.27
C ARG A 568 31.34 -55.41 -6.93
N SER A 569 31.38 -54.16 -6.50
CA SER A 569 30.55 -53.09 -7.06
C SER A 569 31.38 -51.85 -7.40
N THR A 570 31.02 -51.16 -8.48
CA THR A 570 31.61 -49.87 -8.90
C THR A 570 30.52 -48.92 -9.41
N VAL A 571 30.85 -47.64 -9.53
CA VAL A 571 30.02 -46.62 -10.16
C VAL A 571 30.77 -46.06 -11.35
N VAL A 572 30.19 -46.20 -12.53
CA VAL A 572 30.73 -45.62 -13.77
C VAL A 572 29.78 -44.53 -14.28
N TYR A 573 30.34 -43.60 -15.05
CA TYR A 573 29.59 -42.54 -15.69
C TYR A 573 29.84 -42.63 -17.18
N GLY A 574 28.77 -42.62 -17.98
CA GLY A 574 28.92 -42.56 -19.43
C GLY A 574 29.51 -41.24 -19.89
N ASP A 575 30.32 -41.34 -20.95
CA ASP A 575 30.94 -40.21 -21.64
C ASP A 575 29.87 -39.29 -22.27
N ARG A 576 30.22 -38.00 -22.35
CA ARG A 576 29.41 -36.91 -22.90
C ARG A 576 30.29 -36.05 -23.79
N SER A 577 29.76 -35.61 -24.92
CA SER A 577 30.47 -34.67 -25.79
C SER A 577 30.22 -33.22 -25.37
N ASP A 578 31.12 -32.30 -25.74
CA ASP A 578 30.88 -30.86 -25.55
C ASP A 578 29.62 -30.39 -26.30
N ALA A 579 29.29 -31.04 -27.43
CA ALA A 579 28.06 -30.80 -28.18
C ALA A 579 26.80 -31.13 -27.37
N ASP A 580 26.85 -32.14 -26.49
CA ASP A 580 25.74 -32.47 -25.59
C ASP A 580 25.53 -31.40 -24.53
N LEU A 581 26.61 -30.85 -23.96
CA LEU A 581 26.55 -29.74 -23.02
C LEU A 581 26.05 -28.45 -23.69
N ASP A 582 26.53 -28.15 -24.90
CA ASP A 582 26.05 -27.02 -25.72
C ASP A 582 24.54 -27.11 -25.99
N ARG A 583 24.03 -28.30 -26.30
CA ARG A 583 22.59 -28.54 -26.52
C ARG A 583 21.78 -28.29 -25.25
N ILE A 584 22.23 -28.79 -24.10
CA ILE A 584 21.53 -28.59 -22.82
C ILE A 584 21.56 -27.10 -22.43
N ALA A 585 22.71 -26.43 -22.57
CA ALA A 585 22.84 -25.01 -22.24
C ALA A 585 21.93 -24.12 -23.11
N ALA A 586 21.81 -24.43 -24.40
CA ALA A 586 20.91 -23.74 -25.32
C ALA A 586 19.43 -23.93 -24.93
N ASP A 587 19.04 -25.14 -24.50
CA ASP A 587 17.69 -25.41 -24.03
C ASP A 587 17.35 -24.66 -22.73
N VAL A 588 18.29 -24.64 -21.77
CA VAL A 588 18.15 -23.84 -20.53
C VAL A 588 18.03 -22.35 -20.86
N SER A 589 18.82 -21.84 -21.82
CA SER A 589 18.76 -20.43 -22.23
C SER A 589 17.41 -20.08 -22.89
N SER A 590 16.89 -20.95 -23.76
CA SER A 590 15.56 -20.77 -24.36
C SER A 590 14.42 -20.90 -23.33
N LEU A 591 14.57 -21.77 -22.33
CA LEU A 591 13.65 -21.81 -21.19
C LEU A 591 13.73 -20.52 -20.37
N SER A 592 14.94 -20.01 -20.13
CA SER A 592 15.14 -18.77 -19.39
C SER A 592 14.45 -17.58 -20.06
N GLU A 593 14.55 -17.45 -21.38
CA GLU A 593 13.83 -16.41 -22.15
C GLU A 593 12.32 -16.51 -21.95
N ARG A 594 11.73 -17.71 -22.07
CA ARG A 594 10.29 -17.93 -21.83
C ARG A 594 9.86 -17.66 -20.38
N VAL A 595 10.74 -17.91 -19.41
CA VAL A 595 10.45 -17.63 -17.99
C VAL A 595 10.57 -16.14 -17.68
N ARG A 596 11.46 -15.40 -18.35
CA ARG A 596 11.56 -13.93 -18.23
C ARG A 596 10.29 -13.22 -18.69
N GLU A 597 9.57 -13.77 -19.68
CA GLU A 597 8.27 -13.26 -20.16
C GLU A 597 7.11 -13.49 -19.16
N LEU A 598 7.34 -14.21 -18.06
CA LEU A 598 6.32 -14.36 -17.03
C LEU A 598 6.19 -13.06 -16.22
N GLU A 599 4.96 -12.58 -16.15
CA GLU A 599 4.58 -11.42 -15.37
C GLU A 599 3.40 -11.73 -14.44
N THR A 600 3.29 -10.96 -13.35
CA THR A 600 2.09 -10.89 -12.51
C THR A 600 1.63 -9.45 -12.40
N GLU A 601 0.35 -9.26 -12.17
CA GLU A 601 -0.21 -7.97 -11.84
C GLU A 601 -0.09 -7.70 -10.35
N ALA A 602 0.42 -6.53 -9.99
CA ALA A 602 0.45 -6.04 -8.61
C ALA A 602 -0.59 -4.91 -8.47
N SER A 603 -1.50 -5.04 -7.51
CA SER A 603 -2.35 -3.93 -7.06
C SER A 603 -1.48 -2.80 -6.57
N MET A 604 -1.67 -1.63 -7.17
CA MET A 604 -0.92 -0.45 -6.81
C MET A 604 -1.34 0.11 -5.44
N ALA A 605 -2.60 -0.10 -5.08
CA ALA A 605 -3.15 0.23 -3.77
C ALA A 605 -2.48 -0.59 -2.67
N ASP A 606 -2.41 -1.91 -2.87
CA ASP A 606 -1.76 -2.84 -1.94
C ASP A 606 -0.25 -2.56 -1.88
N ALA A 607 0.36 -2.10 -2.97
CA ALA A 607 1.76 -1.71 -2.99
C ALA A 607 2.04 -0.48 -2.11
N ALA A 608 1.12 0.50 -2.06
CA ALA A 608 1.27 1.72 -1.27
C ALA A 608 1.19 1.46 0.25
N VAL A 609 0.45 0.42 0.67
CA VAL A 609 0.36 -0.02 2.08
C VAL A 609 1.31 -1.16 2.43
N GLY A 610 2.10 -1.65 1.46
CA GLY A 610 3.04 -2.76 1.64
C GLY A 610 2.42 -4.15 1.71
N GLU A 611 1.16 -4.29 1.32
CA GLU A 611 0.42 -5.56 1.29
C GLU A 611 0.62 -6.34 -0.04
N SER A 612 1.13 -5.69 -1.09
CA SER A 612 1.35 -6.31 -2.41
C SER A 612 2.48 -7.37 -2.40
N THR A 613 2.19 -8.58 -2.89
CA THR A 613 3.08 -9.76 -2.85
C THR A 613 3.55 -10.32 -4.21
N PRO A 614 3.96 -9.50 -5.19
CA PRO A 614 4.13 -9.96 -6.58
C PRO A 614 5.19 -11.06 -6.75
N TYR A 615 6.28 -11.07 -5.98
CA TYR A 615 7.27 -12.16 -6.10
C TYR A 615 6.74 -13.50 -5.59
N ARG A 616 5.87 -13.48 -4.57
CA ARG A 616 5.18 -14.68 -4.10
C ARG A 616 4.19 -15.19 -5.14
N ASP A 617 3.49 -14.27 -5.81
CA ASP A 617 2.52 -14.57 -6.86
C ASP A 617 3.21 -15.08 -8.14
N LEU A 618 4.39 -14.53 -8.47
CA LEU A 618 5.26 -15.06 -9.53
C LEU A 618 5.78 -16.46 -9.19
N ALA A 619 6.24 -16.71 -7.96
CA ALA A 619 6.68 -18.03 -7.55
C ALA A 619 5.53 -19.06 -7.65
N ALA A 620 4.31 -18.68 -7.27
CA ALA A 620 3.11 -19.50 -7.48
C ALA A 620 2.82 -19.72 -8.97
N THR A 621 2.93 -18.68 -9.79
CA THR A 621 2.74 -18.76 -11.25
C THR A 621 3.73 -19.72 -11.91
N VAL A 622 5.01 -19.67 -11.52
CA VAL A 622 6.04 -20.59 -12.02
C VAL A 622 5.74 -22.02 -11.58
N ARG A 623 5.31 -22.24 -10.33
CA ARG A 623 4.89 -23.57 -9.83
C ARG A 623 3.72 -24.15 -10.61
N ASP A 624 2.69 -23.35 -10.86
CA ASP A 624 1.50 -23.76 -11.60
C ASP A 624 1.81 -24.08 -13.07
N ARG A 625 2.82 -23.41 -13.65
CA ARG A 625 3.30 -23.66 -15.02
C ARG A 625 4.44 -24.68 -15.07
N ARG A 626 4.95 -25.18 -13.93
CA ARG A 626 6.17 -26.01 -13.83
C ARG A 626 6.14 -27.23 -14.74
N GLU A 627 5.03 -27.96 -14.80
CA GLU A 627 4.94 -29.15 -15.65
C GLU A 627 5.04 -28.83 -17.14
N ARG A 628 4.39 -27.74 -17.58
CA ARG A 628 4.40 -27.27 -18.98
C ARG A 628 5.76 -26.68 -19.37
N LEU A 629 6.40 -25.95 -18.46
CA LEU A 629 7.72 -25.36 -18.68
C LEU A 629 8.83 -26.42 -18.72
N ARG A 630 8.75 -27.42 -17.81
CA ARG A 630 9.67 -28.57 -17.78
C ARG A 630 9.57 -29.40 -19.04
N ASP A 631 8.35 -29.62 -19.56
CA ASP A 631 8.09 -30.33 -20.82
C ASP A 631 8.79 -31.71 -20.87
N ALA A 632 8.61 -32.50 -19.82
CA ALA A 632 9.25 -33.80 -19.70
C ALA A 632 8.54 -34.83 -20.61
N PRO A 633 9.26 -35.55 -21.49
CA PRO A 633 8.67 -36.55 -22.35
C PRO A 633 8.21 -37.78 -21.54
N SER A 634 7.34 -38.59 -22.14
CA SER A 634 6.87 -39.84 -21.52
C SER A 634 7.96 -40.92 -21.45
N ARG A 635 8.98 -40.82 -22.30
CA ARG A 635 10.20 -41.62 -22.36
C ARG A 635 11.33 -40.70 -22.81
N TYR A 636 12.50 -40.84 -22.21
CA TYR A 636 13.70 -40.11 -22.62
C TYR A 636 14.42 -40.83 -23.75
N ASP A 637 14.90 -40.07 -24.73
CA ASP A 637 15.62 -40.60 -25.91
C ASP A 637 17.13 -40.85 -25.66
N GLY A 638 17.57 -40.69 -24.41
CA GLY A 638 18.95 -40.87 -23.97
C GLY A 638 19.19 -40.32 -22.56
N ALA A 639 20.35 -40.63 -21.99
CA ALA A 639 20.85 -39.98 -20.78
C ALA A 639 21.09 -38.48 -20.97
N VAL A 640 21.43 -38.04 -22.20
CA VAL A 640 21.55 -36.62 -22.57
C VAL A 640 20.17 -35.93 -22.55
N ASP A 641 19.13 -36.57 -23.10
CA ASP A 641 17.76 -36.07 -23.10
C ASP A 641 17.19 -35.95 -21.67
N ARG A 642 17.50 -36.95 -20.82
CA ARG A 642 17.20 -36.88 -19.38
C ARG A 642 17.94 -35.74 -18.70
N GLY A 643 19.24 -35.56 -19.00
CA GLY A 643 20.05 -34.46 -18.50
C GLY A 643 19.52 -33.08 -18.89
N ARG A 644 18.97 -32.94 -20.11
CA ARG A 644 18.27 -31.72 -20.54
C ARG A 644 17.09 -31.42 -19.63
N VAL A 645 16.24 -32.40 -19.37
CA VAL A 645 15.05 -32.22 -18.52
C VAL A 645 15.41 -32.03 -17.05
N ALA A 646 16.50 -32.64 -16.57
CA ALA A 646 17.06 -32.36 -15.26
C ALA A 646 17.51 -30.89 -15.14
N ALA A 647 18.24 -30.38 -16.12
CA ALA A 647 18.70 -28.98 -16.14
C ALA A 647 17.52 -27.99 -16.19
N ARG A 648 16.46 -28.28 -16.95
CA ARG A 648 15.22 -27.49 -16.92
C ARG A 648 14.56 -27.50 -15.54
N THR A 649 14.57 -28.64 -14.86
CA THR A 649 13.98 -28.77 -13.52
C THR A 649 14.79 -27.98 -12.50
N ALA A 650 16.12 -28.12 -12.51
CA ALA A 650 17.02 -27.34 -11.68
C ALA A 650 16.86 -25.83 -11.91
N TYR A 651 16.68 -25.40 -13.17
CA TYR A 651 16.42 -24.00 -13.50
C TYR A 651 15.13 -23.47 -12.88
N LEU A 652 14.02 -24.18 -13.06
CA LEU A 652 12.72 -23.76 -12.51
C LEU A 652 12.74 -23.73 -10.99
N ASP A 653 13.42 -24.69 -10.35
CA ASP A 653 13.54 -24.74 -8.89
C ASP A 653 14.40 -23.58 -8.36
N ALA A 654 15.51 -23.26 -9.04
CA ALA A 654 16.33 -22.10 -8.71
C ALA A 654 15.58 -20.76 -8.92
N VAL A 655 14.72 -20.65 -9.93
CA VAL A 655 13.87 -19.45 -10.13
C VAL A 655 12.88 -19.29 -8.97
N ILE A 656 12.23 -20.38 -8.56
CA ILE A 656 11.29 -20.37 -7.44
C ILE A 656 12.01 -19.97 -6.14
N GLU A 657 13.18 -20.55 -5.87
CA GLU A 657 14.00 -20.24 -4.69
C GLU A 657 14.38 -18.75 -4.65
N GLU A 658 14.87 -18.19 -5.76
CA GLU A 658 15.25 -16.76 -5.82
C GLU A 658 14.02 -15.83 -5.70
N LEU A 659 12.85 -16.19 -6.25
CA LEU A 659 11.62 -15.40 -6.09
C LEU A 659 11.12 -15.40 -4.64
N GLU A 660 11.24 -16.51 -3.91
CA GLU A 660 10.88 -16.57 -2.49
C GLU A 660 11.81 -15.73 -1.63
N LEU A 661 13.13 -15.81 -1.88
CA LEU A 661 14.11 -14.95 -1.23
C LEU A 661 13.81 -13.46 -1.50
N ALA A 662 13.50 -13.12 -2.76
CA ALA A 662 13.14 -11.76 -3.14
C ALA A 662 11.85 -11.26 -2.46
N ALA A 663 10.87 -12.15 -2.24
CA ALA A 663 9.64 -11.82 -1.53
C ALA A 663 9.91 -11.46 -0.05
N ASP A 664 10.73 -12.26 0.63
CA ASP A 664 11.12 -12.01 2.04
C ASP A 664 11.93 -10.72 2.19
N ASP A 665 12.84 -10.47 1.25
CA ASP A 665 13.67 -9.28 1.26
C ASP A 665 12.87 -8.01 0.94
N ARG A 666 11.95 -8.07 -0.04
CA ARG A 666 11.00 -6.97 -0.32
C ARG A 666 10.22 -6.58 0.92
N LYS A 667 9.65 -7.57 1.63
CA LYS A 667 8.84 -7.30 2.83
C LYS A 667 9.62 -6.48 3.86
N LYS A 668 10.86 -6.88 4.18
CA LYS A 668 11.73 -6.15 5.12
C LYS A 668 12.02 -4.73 4.64
N ALA A 669 12.23 -4.54 3.35
CA ALA A 669 12.53 -3.22 2.80
C ALA A 669 11.31 -2.28 2.79
N THR A 670 10.13 -2.81 2.47
CA THR A 670 8.88 -2.06 2.53
C THR A 670 8.56 -1.63 3.96
N ASP A 671 8.65 -2.55 4.93
CA ASP A 671 8.48 -2.25 6.36
C ASP A 671 9.46 -1.13 6.79
N GLY A 672 10.74 -1.26 6.41
CA GLY A 672 11.75 -0.25 6.73
C GLY A 672 11.58 1.10 6.02
N VAL A 673 10.91 1.16 4.86
CA VAL A 673 10.56 2.43 4.21
C VAL A 673 9.36 3.07 4.92
N LEU A 674 8.32 2.31 5.23
CA LEU A 674 7.13 2.81 5.92
C LEU A 674 7.48 3.35 7.31
N ASP A 675 8.34 2.66 8.06
CA ASP A 675 8.82 3.12 9.36
C ASP A 675 9.56 4.47 9.25
N ARG A 676 10.48 4.60 8.28
CA ARG A 676 11.22 5.84 8.04
C ARG A 676 10.31 6.99 7.58
N VAL A 677 9.29 6.72 6.76
CA VAL A 677 8.29 7.72 6.33
C VAL A 677 7.49 8.21 7.53
N ASN A 678 7.04 7.31 8.40
CA ASN A 678 6.32 7.67 9.63
C ASN A 678 7.19 8.55 10.55
N ASP A 679 8.47 8.21 10.71
CA ASP A 679 9.42 8.96 11.54
C ASP A 679 9.74 10.36 11.00
N ALA A 680 9.76 10.54 9.67
CA ALA A 680 10.20 11.78 9.04
C ALA A 680 9.15 12.89 9.04
N PHE A 681 7.86 12.57 8.91
CA PHE A 681 6.78 13.56 8.80
C PHE A 681 6.12 13.90 10.15
N GLY A 682 6.39 13.16 11.22
CA GLY A 682 5.86 13.45 12.56
C GLY A 682 4.33 13.45 12.63
N GLY A 683 3.68 12.56 11.86
CA GLY A 683 2.22 12.44 11.71
C GLY A 683 1.69 11.04 12.06
N PRO A 684 0.38 10.80 11.93
CA PRO A 684 -0.19 9.47 12.12
C PRO A 684 0.35 8.45 11.10
N PRO A 685 0.37 7.15 11.42
CA PRO A 685 0.91 6.12 10.53
C PRO A 685 0.23 6.13 9.16
N VAL A 686 1.02 6.04 8.08
CA VAL A 686 0.49 6.07 6.69
C VAL A 686 -0.64 5.06 6.47
N GLY A 687 -0.52 3.85 7.04
CA GLY A 687 -1.58 2.84 6.95
C GLY A 687 -2.92 3.28 7.56
N GLU A 688 -2.90 4.02 8.68
CA GLU A 688 -4.11 4.57 9.30
C GLU A 688 -4.70 5.73 8.49
N VAL A 689 -3.84 6.55 7.87
CA VAL A 689 -4.27 7.66 6.98
C VAL A 689 -4.96 7.10 5.73
N ILE A 690 -4.41 6.03 5.14
CA ILE A 690 -5.04 5.35 3.99
C ILE A 690 -6.36 4.72 4.41
N ALA A 691 -6.42 4.04 5.55
CA ALA A 691 -7.65 3.43 6.04
C ALA A 691 -8.76 4.46 6.36
N SER A 692 -8.39 5.64 6.86
CA SER A 692 -9.38 6.66 7.25
C SER A 692 -10.17 7.23 6.08
N ARG A 693 -9.63 7.13 4.85
CA ARG A 693 -10.28 7.61 3.61
C ARG A 693 -11.62 6.93 3.36
N GLU A 694 -11.75 5.64 3.65
CA GLU A 694 -12.95 4.84 3.35
C GLU A 694 -14.15 5.25 4.21
N ALA A 695 -13.87 5.97 5.30
CA ALA A 695 -14.88 6.50 6.19
C ALA A 695 -15.26 7.96 5.86
N ALA A 696 -14.68 8.57 4.81
CA ALA A 696 -15.17 9.84 4.29
C ALA A 696 -16.58 9.66 3.71
N ARG A 697 -17.50 10.55 4.07
CA ARG A 697 -18.91 10.49 3.65
C ARG A 697 -19.41 11.88 3.29
N ASP A 698 -20.37 11.93 2.38
CA ASP A 698 -21.26 13.07 2.20
C ASP A 698 -22.64 12.68 2.76
N PRO A 699 -23.06 13.24 3.91
CA PRO A 699 -24.36 12.93 4.49
C PRO A 699 -25.54 13.53 3.70
N GLY A 700 -25.29 14.35 2.67
CA GLY A 700 -26.32 15.04 1.91
C GLY A 700 -26.98 16.17 2.71
N THR A 701 -28.13 16.67 2.23
CA THR A 701 -28.87 17.75 2.89
C THR A 701 -29.90 17.21 3.89
N TYR A 702 -30.03 17.89 5.03
CA TYR A 702 -31.03 17.56 6.05
C TYR A 702 -31.48 18.81 6.81
N ALA A 703 -32.70 18.77 7.38
CA ALA A 703 -33.22 19.84 8.22
C ALA A 703 -33.07 19.49 9.71
N VAL A 704 -33.02 20.50 10.58
CA VAL A 704 -32.91 20.32 12.03
C VAL A 704 -34.24 20.63 12.69
N GLY A 705 -34.71 19.73 13.57
CA GLY A 705 -35.72 20.10 14.57
C GLY A 705 -37.19 19.94 14.14
N ASP A 706 -37.52 18.90 13.35
CA ASP A 706 -38.87 18.58 12.83
C ASP A 706 -40.04 18.52 13.86
N GLY A 707 -39.80 18.67 15.17
CA GLY A 707 -40.81 18.54 16.25
C GLY A 707 -40.86 19.66 17.29
N GLY A 708 -40.23 20.82 17.06
CA GLY A 708 -40.16 21.94 18.00
C GLY A 708 -41.24 23.02 17.85
N PRO A 709 -41.46 23.91 18.86
CA PRO A 709 -42.34 25.08 18.73
C PRO A 709 -41.83 26.14 17.74
N GLY A 710 -40.59 26.01 17.24
CA GLY A 710 -40.03 26.80 16.15
C GLY A 710 -40.13 26.16 14.76
N GLY A 711 -40.65 24.92 14.65
CA GLY A 711 -40.65 24.15 13.40
C GLY A 711 -39.26 23.69 12.96
N ALA A 712 -39.18 23.08 11.78
CA ALA A 712 -37.92 22.68 11.16
C ALA A 712 -37.10 23.93 10.77
N VAL A 713 -35.89 24.02 11.30
CA VAL A 713 -34.93 25.09 11.00
C VAL A 713 -33.91 24.56 9.99
N THR A 714 -33.77 25.29 8.89
CA THR A 714 -32.69 25.10 7.91
C THR A 714 -31.67 26.19 8.15
N PHE A 715 -30.47 25.79 8.57
CA PHE A 715 -29.34 26.70 8.63
C PHE A 715 -28.70 26.80 7.25
N ALA A 716 -28.34 28.00 6.80
CA ALA A 716 -27.66 28.25 5.53
C ALA A 716 -26.33 28.96 5.84
N PRO A 717 -25.18 28.27 5.72
CA PRO A 717 -23.88 28.88 5.91
C PRO A 717 -23.53 29.75 4.69
N GLU A 718 -22.91 30.89 4.96
CA GLU A 718 -22.44 31.88 3.98
C GLU A 718 -21.05 32.36 4.42
N GLY A 719 -20.01 31.86 3.77
CA GLY A 719 -18.64 32.31 3.95
C GLY A 719 -18.33 33.46 2.99
N SER A 720 -17.47 34.38 3.43
CA SER A 720 -16.97 35.47 2.59
C SER A 720 -15.45 35.40 2.51
N PRO A 721 -14.86 34.95 1.38
CA PRO A 721 -15.53 34.36 0.21
C PRO A 721 -16.01 32.92 0.49
N GLY A 722 -17.05 32.46 -0.21
CA GLY A 722 -17.60 31.10 -0.01
C GLY A 722 -16.61 30.01 -0.39
N TYR A 723 -15.92 30.18 -1.53
CA TYR A 723 -14.75 29.39 -1.93
C TYR A 723 -13.48 30.13 -1.50
N LEU A 724 -12.54 29.44 -0.83
CA LEU A 724 -11.27 29.99 -0.36
C LEU A 724 -10.17 29.72 -1.40
N PRO A 725 -9.85 30.68 -2.30
CA PRO A 725 -8.74 30.53 -3.23
C PRO A 725 -7.38 30.72 -2.53
N ARG A 726 -6.33 30.07 -3.07
CA ARG A 726 -4.94 30.30 -2.63
C ARG A 726 -4.32 31.60 -3.18
N THR A 727 -5.01 32.21 -4.14
CA THR A 727 -4.62 33.47 -4.79
C THR A 727 -5.12 34.67 -3.99
N ALA A 728 -4.52 35.83 -4.23
CA ALA A 728 -4.95 37.09 -3.63
C ALA A 728 -6.40 37.43 -4.05
N VAL A 729 -7.19 37.88 -3.08
CA VAL A 729 -8.55 38.38 -3.28
C VAL A 729 -8.60 39.85 -2.86
N ASP A 730 -9.22 40.66 -3.69
CA ASP A 730 -9.49 42.06 -3.37
C ASP A 730 -10.52 42.16 -2.24
N GLY A 731 -10.19 42.86 -1.15
CA GLY A 731 -11.07 43.05 -0.01
C GLY A 731 -12.34 43.82 -0.35
N GLU A 732 -12.37 44.61 -1.42
CA GLU A 732 -13.63 45.22 -1.90
C GLU A 732 -14.68 44.17 -2.32
N ARG A 733 -14.26 42.93 -2.58
CA ARG A 733 -15.11 41.82 -2.99
C ARG A 733 -15.42 40.84 -1.85
N VAL A 734 -14.90 41.09 -0.66
CA VAL A 734 -14.96 40.20 0.51
C VAL A 734 -15.47 40.99 1.71
N GLU A 735 -16.66 40.66 2.18
CA GLU A 735 -17.17 41.18 3.45
C GLU A 735 -16.23 40.79 4.61
N GLY A 736 -16.04 41.70 5.57
CA GLY A 736 -15.12 41.53 6.70
C GLY A 736 -13.67 41.98 6.43
N VAL A 737 -13.38 42.60 5.28
CA VAL A 737 -12.04 43.11 4.94
C VAL A 737 -12.09 44.59 4.53
N ASP A 738 -11.27 45.43 5.17
CA ASP A 738 -11.21 46.88 4.92
C ASP A 738 -10.41 47.26 3.66
N GLY A 739 -10.94 47.01 2.46
CA GLY A 739 -10.36 47.47 1.18
C GLY A 739 -8.90 47.06 0.91
N THR A 740 -8.39 46.10 1.66
CA THR A 740 -7.04 45.51 1.54
C THR A 740 -7.12 44.18 0.81
N THR A 741 -5.99 43.67 0.30
CA THR A 741 -5.94 42.33 -0.30
C THR A 741 -5.87 41.25 0.80
N THR A 742 -6.65 40.17 0.66
CA THR A 742 -6.62 39.01 1.57
C THR A 742 -6.21 37.73 0.84
N ARG A 743 -5.65 36.77 1.58
CA ARG A 743 -5.31 35.41 1.11
C ARG A 743 -6.02 34.37 1.99
N PRO A 744 -7.25 33.97 1.65
CA PRO A 744 -8.10 33.19 2.55
C PRO A 744 -7.63 31.73 2.72
N LEU A 745 -6.82 31.20 1.80
CA LEU A 745 -6.22 29.87 1.91
C LEU A 745 -4.71 29.93 1.69
N ALA A 746 -3.97 29.29 2.59
CA ALA A 746 -2.55 29.04 2.46
C ALA A 746 -2.30 27.52 2.42
N THR A 747 -1.52 27.05 1.44
CA THR A 747 -1.21 25.64 1.26
C THR A 747 0.30 25.45 1.14
N ARG A 748 0.79 24.38 1.75
CA ARG A 748 2.16 23.89 1.58
C ARG A 748 2.11 22.43 1.20
N ASN A 749 2.75 22.10 0.10
CA ASN A 749 2.89 20.73 -0.39
C ASN A 749 4.39 20.41 -0.49
N VAL A 750 4.86 19.53 0.37
CA VAL A 750 6.25 19.05 0.36
C VAL A 750 6.27 17.66 -0.26
N ASN A 751 6.76 17.56 -1.49
CA ASN A 751 7.09 16.29 -2.11
C ASN A 751 8.41 15.75 -1.52
N TYR A 752 8.43 14.46 -1.22
CA TYR A 752 9.59 13.77 -0.71
C TYR A 752 10.69 13.58 -1.78
N VAL A 753 10.31 13.17 -3.00
CA VAL A 753 11.22 12.98 -4.14
C VAL A 753 10.76 13.79 -5.36
N THR A 754 11.56 14.75 -5.79
CA THR A 754 11.33 15.51 -7.03
C THR A 754 12.46 15.32 -8.04
N LEU A 755 12.13 15.50 -9.33
CA LEU A 755 13.10 15.66 -10.40
C LEU A 755 13.05 17.09 -10.95
N PRO A 756 14.18 17.80 -11.13
CA PRO A 756 15.50 17.52 -10.55
C PRO A 756 15.49 17.35 -9.01
N TYR A 757 16.39 16.51 -8.50
CA TYR A 757 16.67 16.27 -7.08
C TYR A 757 17.50 17.42 -6.44
N SER A 758 17.65 18.58 -7.09
CA SER A 758 18.55 19.65 -6.65
C SER A 758 18.15 20.30 -5.32
N ASP A 759 16.89 20.17 -4.90
CA ASP A 759 16.34 20.72 -3.64
C ASP A 759 16.37 19.70 -2.48
N VAL A 760 17.09 18.59 -2.64
CA VAL A 760 17.18 17.52 -1.62
C VAL A 760 18.01 17.93 -0.39
N SER A 761 18.68 19.09 -0.40
CA SER A 761 19.53 19.61 0.69
C SER A 761 18.85 19.91 2.04
N GLY A 762 17.55 19.62 2.20
CA GLY A 762 16.84 19.66 3.47
C GLY A 762 16.93 18.34 4.25
N GLY A 763 17.45 18.39 5.49
CA GLY A 763 17.76 17.25 6.40
C GLY A 763 16.61 16.30 6.82
N ILE A 764 15.51 16.28 6.07
CA ILE A 764 14.47 15.23 6.08
C ILE A 764 14.87 14.09 5.12
N ALA A 765 15.54 14.41 4.00
CA ALA A 765 16.04 13.39 3.07
C ALA A 765 17.16 12.56 3.69
N ASP A 766 18.09 13.19 4.41
CA ASP A 766 19.17 12.54 5.17
C ASP A 766 18.66 11.50 6.20
N ARG A 767 17.48 11.74 6.77
CA ARG A 767 16.86 10.89 7.81
C ARG A 767 16.23 9.62 7.26
N ILE A 768 15.80 9.63 6.00
CA ILE A 768 15.16 8.47 5.36
C ILE A 768 16.12 7.77 4.39
N LEU A 769 16.90 8.50 3.58
CA LEU A 769 17.62 7.91 2.45
C LEU A 769 18.91 7.18 2.82
N GLY A 770 19.53 7.50 3.96
CA GLY A 770 20.87 6.99 4.25
C GLY A 770 21.88 7.54 3.25
N THR A 771 22.51 8.64 3.62
CA THR A 771 23.78 9.21 3.10
C THR A 771 24.04 9.43 1.60
N ASP A 772 23.30 8.93 0.60
CA ASP A 772 23.81 9.03 -0.79
C ASP A 772 22.77 9.40 -1.87
N ASP A 773 22.67 10.72 -2.15
CA ASP A 773 21.90 11.35 -3.24
C ASP A 773 22.43 10.95 -4.64
N THR A 774 22.12 9.73 -5.09
CA THR A 774 22.64 9.18 -6.36
C THR A 774 21.56 8.51 -7.21
N VAL A 775 21.63 8.68 -8.54
CA VAL A 775 20.73 8.06 -9.52
C VAL A 775 21.41 6.93 -10.29
N ARG A 776 20.62 6.00 -10.82
CA ARG A 776 21.15 4.87 -11.62
C ARG A 776 21.73 5.36 -12.94
N LEU A 777 22.73 4.62 -13.41
CA LEU A 777 23.46 4.93 -14.65
C LEU A 777 22.54 5.05 -15.88
N GLY A 778 21.54 4.18 -16.03
CA GLY A 778 20.57 4.27 -17.14
C GLY A 778 19.71 5.54 -17.11
N VAL A 779 19.37 6.06 -15.93
CA VAL A 779 18.65 7.34 -15.79
C VAL A 779 19.57 8.51 -16.15
N ALA A 780 20.80 8.51 -15.65
CA ALA A 780 21.79 9.51 -16.00
C ALA A 780 22.11 9.51 -17.52
N GLY A 781 22.18 8.32 -18.15
CA GLY A 781 22.35 8.16 -19.59
C GLY A 781 21.20 8.76 -20.39
N ARG A 782 19.94 8.53 -19.96
CA ARG A 782 18.75 9.15 -20.57
C ARG A 782 18.73 10.66 -20.42
N SER A 783 19.11 11.20 -19.26
CA SER A 783 19.25 12.64 -19.08
C SER A 783 20.35 13.23 -19.96
N LEU A 784 21.46 12.50 -20.15
CA LEU A 784 22.52 12.90 -21.07
C LEU A 784 22.04 12.92 -22.53
N LEU A 785 21.25 11.92 -22.97
CA LEU A 785 20.63 11.92 -24.30
C LEU A 785 19.66 13.09 -24.49
N ALA A 786 18.86 13.41 -23.47
CA ALA A 786 17.94 14.54 -23.52
C ALA A 786 18.68 15.90 -23.58
N ALA A 787 19.84 16.00 -22.93
CA ALA A 787 20.73 17.15 -22.98
C ALA A 787 21.40 17.30 -24.35
N ASP A 788 21.85 16.20 -24.94
CA ASP A 788 22.45 16.17 -26.27
C ASP A 788 21.45 16.61 -27.34
N GLU A 789 20.19 16.18 -27.23
CA GLU A 789 19.09 16.64 -28.07
C GLU A 789 18.80 18.14 -27.87
N ALA A 790 18.73 18.61 -26.62
CA ALA A 790 18.46 20.02 -26.32
C ALA A 790 19.59 20.94 -26.81
N PHE A 791 20.83 20.51 -26.64
CA PHE A 791 22.02 21.22 -27.10
C PHE A 791 22.10 21.27 -28.64
N ALA A 792 21.71 20.18 -29.32
CA ALA A 792 21.59 20.19 -30.79
C ALA A 792 20.51 21.16 -31.28
N ALA A 793 19.49 21.44 -30.46
CA ALA A 793 18.42 22.38 -30.77
C ALA A 793 18.77 23.85 -30.47
N ALA A 794 19.60 24.12 -29.46
CA ALA A 794 20.08 25.46 -29.13
C ALA A 794 21.49 25.42 -28.53
N ASP A 795 22.40 26.21 -29.10
CA ASP A 795 23.78 26.31 -28.66
C ASP A 795 23.90 27.21 -27.41
N ASP A 796 23.76 26.60 -26.23
CA ASP A 796 23.83 27.25 -24.93
C ASP A 796 25.11 26.81 -24.18
N ASN A 797 25.85 27.78 -23.62
CA ASN A 797 27.14 27.52 -22.98
C ASN A 797 27.00 26.82 -21.62
N ASP A 798 25.95 27.13 -20.87
CA ASP A 798 25.74 26.59 -19.54
C ASP A 798 25.25 25.14 -19.66
N LEU A 799 24.30 24.88 -20.58
CA LEU A 799 23.91 23.50 -20.91
C LEU A 799 25.10 22.67 -21.40
N ARG A 800 25.99 23.24 -22.23
CA ARG A 800 27.19 22.55 -22.69
C ARG A 800 28.11 22.18 -21.52
N ALA A 801 28.28 23.08 -20.55
CA ALA A 801 29.11 22.83 -19.38
C ALA A 801 28.51 21.69 -18.52
N ASP A 802 27.22 21.78 -18.20
CA ASP A 802 26.52 20.78 -17.37
C ASP A 802 26.49 19.41 -18.05
N ARG A 803 26.16 19.37 -19.34
CA ARG A 803 26.21 18.16 -20.18
C ARG A 803 27.59 17.50 -20.14
N ASN A 804 28.67 18.27 -20.24
CA ASN A 804 30.04 17.74 -20.23
C ASN A 804 30.41 17.17 -18.86
N VAL A 805 29.97 17.82 -17.77
CA VAL A 805 30.16 17.32 -16.40
C VAL A 805 29.40 16.01 -16.22
N LEU A 806 28.13 15.95 -16.61
CA LEU A 806 27.32 14.73 -16.54
C LEU A 806 27.93 13.61 -17.39
N ALA A 807 28.37 13.90 -18.62
CA ALA A 807 29.05 12.94 -19.49
C ALA A 807 30.31 12.36 -18.82
N GLY A 808 31.11 13.19 -18.15
CA GLY A 808 32.27 12.72 -17.39
C GLY A 808 31.90 11.77 -16.23
N ARG A 809 30.79 12.03 -15.52
CA ARG A 809 30.30 11.14 -14.46
C ARG A 809 29.75 9.81 -14.97
N VAL A 810 29.01 9.87 -16.08
CA VAL A 810 28.50 8.67 -16.77
C VAL A 810 29.67 7.82 -17.26
N ASP A 811 30.69 8.44 -17.84
CA ASP A 811 31.90 7.75 -18.31
C ASP A 811 32.68 7.09 -17.15
N ASP A 812 32.91 7.81 -16.06
CA ASP A 812 33.55 7.24 -14.85
C ASP A 812 32.77 6.03 -14.30
N SER A 813 31.44 6.09 -14.35
CA SER A 813 30.56 5.01 -13.90
C SER A 813 30.61 3.81 -14.84
N LEU A 814 30.60 4.05 -16.16
CA LEU A 814 30.75 3.01 -17.18
C LEU A 814 32.11 2.31 -17.06
N ARG A 815 33.20 3.03 -16.78
CA ARG A 815 34.51 2.42 -16.54
C ARG A 815 34.52 1.48 -15.33
N ARG A 816 33.77 1.80 -14.27
CA ARG A 816 33.64 0.91 -13.10
C ARG A 816 32.84 -0.36 -13.44
N VAL A 817 31.80 -0.21 -14.26
CA VAL A 817 31.07 -1.37 -14.80
C VAL A 817 32.02 -2.22 -15.66
N ASP A 818 32.82 -1.60 -16.52
CA ASP A 818 33.81 -2.29 -17.35
C ASP A 818 34.87 -3.02 -16.52
N ASP A 819 35.40 -2.40 -15.47
CA ASP A 819 36.37 -3.02 -14.56
C ASP A 819 35.78 -4.29 -13.93
N ALA A 820 34.54 -4.22 -13.44
CA ALA A 820 33.87 -5.39 -12.86
C ALA A 820 33.55 -6.48 -13.89
N LEU A 821 33.17 -6.10 -15.12
CA LEU A 821 32.99 -7.05 -16.20
C LEU A 821 34.34 -7.66 -16.65
N ALA A 822 35.43 -6.90 -16.62
CA ALA A 822 36.78 -7.39 -16.89
C ALA A 822 37.23 -8.40 -15.83
N ASP A 823 36.93 -8.16 -14.57
CA ASP A 823 37.17 -9.10 -13.47
C ASP A 823 36.35 -10.37 -13.67
N ARG A 824 35.07 -10.24 -14.01
CA ARG A 824 34.22 -11.40 -14.27
C ARG A 824 34.66 -12.20 -15.51
N LEU A 825 35.11 -11.53 -16.56
CA LEU A 825 35.75 -12.16 -17.71
C LEU A 825 37.04 -12.88 -17.30
N ALA A 826 37.83 -12.33 -16.38
CA ALA A 826 39.05 -12.96 -15.87
C ALA A 826 38.78 -14.26 -15.10
N GLU A 827 37.68 -14.30 -14.35
CA GLU A 827 37.29 -15.47 -13.55
C GLU A 827 36.71 -16.61 -14.40
N ARG A 828 36.12 -16.29 -15.56
CA ARG A 828 35.34 -17.25 -16.36
C ARG A 828 35.94 -17.57 -17.72
N THR A 829 37.04 -16.92 -18.11
CA THR A 829 37.68 -17.14 -19.40
C THR A 829 39.20 -17.09 -19.26
N ASP A 830 39.91 -17.74 -20.19
CA ASP A 830 41.38 -17.69 -20.27
C ASP A 830 41.91 -16.43 -21.00
N LEU A 831 41.04 -15.44 -21.25
CA LEU A 831 41.42 -14.21 -21.95
C LEU A 831 42.48 -13.43 -21.16
N SER A 832 43.55 -13.01 -21.84
CA SER A 832 44.55 -12.11 -21.27
C SER A 832 43.94 -10.76 -20.92
N ARG A 833 44.60 -9.97 -20.06
CA ARG A 833 44.14 -8.62 -19.72
C ARG A 833 43.93 -7.74 -20.96
N GLU A 834 44.82 -7.84 -21.95
CA GLU A 834 44.73 -7.09 -23.21
C GLU A 834 43.52 -7.52 -24.04
N GLN A 835 43.25 -8.82 -24.09
CA GLN A 835 42.09 -9.38 -24.78
C GLN A 835 40.77 -8.97 -24.10
N ARG A 836 40.69 -9.03 -22.76
CA ARG A 836 39.50 -8.59 -22.02
C ARG A 836 39.18 -7.11 -22.25
N ASN A 837 40.20 -6.26 -22.30
CA ASN A 837 40.03 -4.84 -22.62
C ASN A 837 39.53 -4.66 -24.07
N ALA A 838 40.10 -5.39 -25.03
CA ALA A 838 39.66 -5.34 -26.42
C ALA A 838 38.20 -5.81 -26.59
N VAL A 839 37.76 -6.81 -25.82
CA VAL A 839 36.36 -7.26 -25.79
C VAL A 839 35.42 -6.13 -25.34
N LEU A 840 35.74 -5.46 -24.24
CA LEU A 840 34.92 -4.36 -23.69
C LEU A 840 34.90 -3.15 -24.62
N GLU A 841 36.04 -2.82 -25.23
CA GLU A 841 36.17 -1.74 -26.22
C GLU A 841 35.35 -2.03 -27.48
N ASN A 842 35.49 -3.22 -28.07
CA ASN A 842 34.71 -3.62 -29.24
C ASN A 842 33.21 -3.63 -28.95
N ALA A 843 32.79 -4.08 -27.76
CA ALA A 843 31.39 -4.04 -27.36
C ALA A 843 30.86 -2.61 -27.17
N ALA A 844 31.72 -1.67 -26.76
CA ALA A 844 31.35 -0.27 -26.54
C ALA A 844 31.25 0.56 -27.83
N VAL A 845 32.08 0.25 -28.84
CA VAL A 845 32.15 0.99 -30.13
C VAL A 845 30.84 0.97 -30.93
N ASP A 846 29.99 -0.05 -30.72
CA ASP A 846 28.71 -0.18 -31.43
C ASP A 846 27.59 0.75 -30.89
N TYR A 847 27.87 1.60 -29.90
CA TYR A 847 26.91 2.58 -29.35
C TYR A 847 27.26 3.99 -29.81
N ASP A 848 26.25 4.74 -30.27
CA ASP A 848 26.41 6.07 -30.86
C ASP A 848 26.88 7.14 -29.84
N SER A 849 26.61 6.94 -28.55
CA SER A 849 27.03 7.85 -27.48
C SER A 849 27.22 7.16 -26.11
N LEU A 850 27.85 7.86 -25.16
CA LEU A 850 27.92 7.44 -23.75
C LEU A 850 26.53 7.29 -23.13
N GLY A 851 25.58 8.13 -23.56
CA GLY A 851 24.19 8.06 -23.12
C GLY A 851 23.54 6.74 -23.54
N ASP A 852 23.66 6.36 -24.82
CA ASP A 852 23.11 5.11 -25.35
C ASP A 852 23.70 3.88 -24.67
N ARG A 853 25.02 3.89 -24.44
CA ARG A 853 25.70 2.81 -23.71
C ARG A 853 25.22 2.70 -22.26
N ALA A 854 25.07 3.82 -21.56
CA ALA A 854 24.55 3.84 -20.19
C ALA A 854 23.11 3.34 -20.11
N VAL A 855 22.27 3.64 -21.11
CA VAL A 855 20.93 3.06 -21.25
C VAL A 855 20.99 1.56 -21.48
N ALA A 856 21.84 1.09 -22.39
CA ALA A 856 22.02 -0.33 -22.67
C ALA A 856 22.56 -1.13 -21.46
N VAL A 857 23.37 -0.50 -20.60
CA VAL A 857 23.76 -1.08 -19.31
C VAL A 857 22.56 -1.18 -18.36
N GLY A 858 21.73 -0.14 -18.30
CA GLY A 858 20.50 -0.14 -17.49
C GLY A 858 19.46 -1.15 -17.96
N ASP A 859 19.33 -1.33 -19.26
CA ASP A 859 18.34 -2.23 -19.89
C ASP A 859 18.88 -3.66 -20.04
N GLY A 860 20.16 -3.90 -19.72
CA GLY A 860 20.78 -5.23 -19.70
C GLY A 860 21.26 -5.76 -21.06
N GLU A 861 21.29 -4.92 -22.09
CA GLU A 861 21.76 -5.30 -23.44
C GLU A 861 23.30 -5.35 -23.54
N TYR A 862 23.98 -4.45 -22.83
CA TYR A 862 25.45 -4.36 -22.84
C TYR A 862 26.17 -5.68 -22.46
N PRO A 863 25.82 -6.38 -21.36
CA PRO A 863 26.50 -7.64 -20.99
C PRO A 863 26.37 -8.75 -22.04
N ASP A 864 25.28 -8.79 -22.81
CA ASP A 864 25.10 -9.78 -23.88
C ASP A 864 26.00 -9.53 -25.08
N ARG A 865 26.28 -8.25 -25.38
CA ARG A 865 27.28 -7.89 -26.39
C ARG A 865 28.68 -8.29 -25.93
N VAL A 866 29.02 -8.00 -24.66
CA VAL A 866 30.31 -8.38 -24.07
C VAL A 866 30.52 -9.89 -24.12
N ALA A 867 29.51 -10.70 -23.75
CA ALA A 867 29.59 -12.16 -23.82
C ALA A 867 29.81 -12.68 -25.25
N ARG A 868 29.12 -12.09 -26.24
CA ARG A 868 29.29 -12.47 -27.66
C ARG A 868 30.70 -12.16 -28.16
N GLU A 869 31.26 -11.01 -27.78
CA GLU A 869 32.61 -10.62 -28.18
C GLU A 869 33.69 -11.45 -27.46
N ALA A 870 33.51 -11.71 -26.17
CA ALA A 870 34.38 -12.60 -25.40
C ALA A 870 34.43 -14.01 -26.01
N ALA A 871 33.29 -14.54 -26.44
CA ALA A 871 33.23 -15.85 -27.09
C ALA A 871 33.96 -15.87 -28.44
N ARG A 872 33.83 -14.82 -29.25
CA ARG A 872 34.57 -14.68 -30.51
C ARG A 872 36.09 -14.66 -30.29
N MET A 873 36.54 -13.94 -29.26
CA MET A 873 37.96 -13.77 -28.98
C MET A 873 38.59 -14.98 -28.28
N GLY A 874 37.84 -15.60 -27.37
CA GLY A 874 38.30 -16.74 -26.56
C GLY A 874 38.04 -18.10 -27.19
N SER A 875 37.30 -18.16 -28.31
CA SER A 875 36.83 -19.41 -28.93
C SER A 875 36.02 -20.28 -27.95
N LEU A 876 35.17 -19.63 -27.15
CA LEU A 876 34.32 -20.30 -26.17
C LEU A 876 33.26 -21.17 -26.86
N SER A 877 32.94 -22.32 -26.27
CA SER A 877 31.78 -23.14 -26.64
C SER A 877 30.46 -22.38 -26.47
N SER A 878 29.37 -22.92 -27.01
CA SER A 878 28.06 -22.28 -26.89
C SER A 878 27.59 -22.25 -25.43
N ALA A 879 27.84 -23.33 -24.68
CA ALA A 879 27.53 -23.45 -23.27
C ALA A 879 28.30 -22.42 -22.42
N GLU A 880 29.62 -22.31 -22.63
CA GLU A 880 30.46 -21.32 -21.93
C GLU A 880 30.01 -19.89 -22.22
N ARG A 881 29.66 -19.57 -23.49
CA ARG A 881 29.15 -18.24 -23.85
C ARG A 881 27.82 -17.92 -23.17
N LEU A 882 26.89 -18.87 -23.13
CA LEU A 882 25.56 -18.68 -22.52
C LEU A 882 25.68 -18.53 -20.99
N GLY A 883 26.52 -19.36 -20.36
CA GLY A 883 26.87 -19.22 -18.96
C GLY A 883 27.54 -17.89 -18.64
N LEU A 884 28.48 -17.44 -19.47
CA LEU A 884 29.13 -16.14 -19.33
C LEU A 884 28.11 -14.99 -19.45
N ALA A 885 27.20 -15.04 -20.43
CA ALA A 885 26.16 -14.02 -20.59
C ALA A 885 25.26 -13.91 -19.35
N ALA A 886 24.83 -15.04 -18.77
CA ALA A 886 24.06 -15.03 -17.53
C ALA A 886 24.82 -14.34 -16.38
N HIS A 887 26.11 -14.64 -16.23
CA HIS A 887 26.96 -14.05 -15.19
C HIS A 887 27.20 -12.56 -15.38
N LEU A 888 27.47 -12.13 -16.62
CA LEU A 888 27.68 -10.71 -16.91
C LEU A 888 26.40 -9.91 -16.67
N ARG A 889 25.20 -10.45 -16.99
CA ARG A 889 23.92 -9.79 -16.65
C ARG A 889 23.76 -9.57 -15.14
N VAL A 890 24.03 -10.61 -14.33
CA VAL A 890 23.94 -10.52 -12.87
C VAL A 890 24.96 -9.51 -12.32
N GLU A 891 26.21 -9.56 -12.79
CA GLU A 891 27.26 -8.66 -12.32
C GLU A 891 27.00 -7.22 -12.73
N THR A 892 26.59 -6.95 -13.98
CA THR A 892 26.19 -5.61 -14.43
C THR A 892 25.09 -5.03 -13.54
N ARG A 893 24.03 -5.80 -13.23
CA ARG A 893 22.95 -5.30 -12.35
C ARG A 893 23.40 -5.05 -10.92
N LYS A 894 24.26 -5.91 -10.38
CA LYS A 894 24.82 -5.78 -9.04
C LYS A 894 25.68 -4.52 -8.94
N GLU A 895 26.58 -4.30 -9.89
CA GLU A 895 27.45 -3.13 -9.92
C GLU A 895 26.69 -1.85 -10.20
N ALA A 896 25.74 -1.85 -11.15
CA ALA A 896 24.85 -0.71 -11.39
C ALA A 896 23.99 -0.35 -10.15
N GLY A 897 23.87 -1.28 -9.19
CA GLY A 897 23.22 -1.05 -7.91
C GLY A 897 24.09 -0.35 -6.86
N ARG A 898 25.43 -0.37 -6.98
CA ARG A 898 26.38 0.17 -6.00
C ARG A 898 26.51 1.68 -6.11
N ASP A 899 26.65 2.37 -4.98
CA ASP A 899 26.78 3.83 -4.91
C ASP A 899 27.98 4.35 -5.68
N ALA A 900 29.04 3.55 -5.74
CA ALA A 900 30.23 3.80 -6.54
C ALA A 900 29.96 3.95 -8.06
N VAL A 901 28.91 3.34 -8.59
CA VAL A 901 28.55 3.36 -10.03
C VAL A 901 27.35 4.30 -10.29
N ARG A 902 26.64 4.69 -9.24
CA ARG A 902 25.54 5.64 -9.35
C ARG A 902 26.08 7.05 -9.57
N VAL A 903 25.31 7.85 -10.29
CA VAL A 903 25.67 9.23 -10.63
C VAL A 903 25.06 10.15 -9.59
N PRO A 904 25.82 11.04 -8.93
CA PRO A 904 25.25 11.99 -7.97
C PRO A 904 24.16 12.84 -8.61
N ALA A 905 23.00 12.92 -7.95
CA ALA A 905 21.78 13.46 -8.53
C ALA A 905 21.95 14.90 -9.03
N ARG A 906 22.69 15.74 -8.28
CA ARG A 906 23.02 17.13 -8.64
C ARG A 906 23.51 17.34 -10.08
N PHE A 907 24.30 16.41 -10.63
CA PHE A 907 24.84 16.56 -11.99
C PHE A 907 23.79 16.25 -13.06
N VAL A 908 22.86 15.36 -12.75
CA VAL A 908 21.68 15.10 -13.61
C VAL A 908 20.71 16.27 -13.53
N ASP A 909 20.60 16.87 -12.35
CA ASP A 909 19.65 17.92 -12.05
C ASP A 909 19.95 19.22 -12.78
N GLU A 910 21.19 19.72 -12.64
CA GLU A 910 21.69 20.91 -13.35
C GLU A 910 21.45 20.76 -14.86
N THR A 911 21.86 19.61 -15.40
CA THR A 911 21.70 19.29 -16.83
C THR A 911 20.23 19.22 -17.27
N THR A 912 19.36 18.62 -16.46
CA THR A 912 17.93 18.47 -16.77
C THR A 912 17.21 19.82 -16.69
N ALA A 913 17.52 20.64 -15.68
CA ALA A 913 16.98 21.99 -15.53
C ALA A 913 17.35 22.89 -16.71
N ALA A 914 18.64 22.90 -17.11
CA ALA A 914 19.12 23.65 -18.26
C ALA A 914 18.42 23.19 -19.56
N SER A 915 18.33 21.87 -19.78
CA SER A 915 17.65 21.28 -20.95
C SER A 915 16.16 21.67 -21.01
N ARG A 916 15.48 21.68 -19.85
CA ARG A 916 14.07 22.05 -19.75
C ARG A 916 13.84 23.53 -20.01
N GLN A 917 14.70 24.41 -19.51
CA GLN A 917 14.59 25.85 -19.75
C GLN A 917 14.67 26.19 -21.24
N ILE A 918 15.57 25.52 -21.98
CA ILE A 918 15.70 25.68 -23.43
C ILE A 918 14.44 25.17 -24.17
N ARG A 919 13.92 23.99 -23.78
CA ARG A 919 12.67 23.47 -24.36
C ARG A 919 11.49 24.40 -24.08
N ARG A 920 11.36 24.94 -22.86
CA ARG A 920 10.31 25.91 -22.49
C ARG A 920 10.38 27.17 -23.35
N LYS A 921 11.57 27.77 -23.49
CA LYS A 921 11.78 28.95 -24.37
C LYS A 921 11.39 28.66 -25.82
N LYS A 922 11.66 27.45 -26.31
CA LYS A 922 11.30 27.02 -27.67
C LYS A 922 9.78 26.84 -27.83
N VAL A 923 9.10 26.31 -26.82
CA VAL A 923 7.63 26.20 -26.79
C VAL A 923 7.00 27.59 -26.73
N GLU A 924 7.47 28.48 -25.86
CA GLU A 924 7.04 29.89 -25.78
C GLU A 924 7.24 30.61 -27.12
N SER A 925 8.41 30.47 -27.74
CA SER A 925 8.71 31.06 -29.06
C SER A 925 7.88 30.48 -30.21
N ALA A 926 7.51 29.19 -30.14
CA ALA A 926 6.64 28.56 -31.13
C ALA A 926 5.15 28.98 -30.99
N ILE A 927 4.77 29.43 -29.79
CA ILE A 927 3.45 29.95 -29.44
C ILE A 927 3.35 31.43 -29.81
N GLU A 928 4.35 32.26 -29.51
CA GLU A 928 4.39 33.68 -29.89
C GLU A 928 4.37 33.92 -31.41
N GLY A 929 4.76 32.91 -32.21
CA GLY A 929 4.66 32.94 -33.67
C GLY A 929 3.25 32.72 -34.25
N ARG A 930 2.22 32.45 -33.43
CA ARG A 930 0.84 32.24 -33.89
C ARG A 930 -0.15 33.09 -33.07
N ALA A 931 -0.95 33.88 -33.79
CA ALA A 931 -1.97 34.76 -33.21
C ALA A 931 -2.93 34.03 -32.25
N GLU A 932 -3.38 34.77 -31.23
CA GLU A 932 -4.12 34.40 -30.02
C GLU A 932 -5.48 33.65 -30.20
N GLU A 933 -5.83 33.17 -31.40
CA GLU A 933 -7.15 32.59 -31.67
C GLU A 933 -7.18 31.07 -31.95
N ALA A 934 -6.04 30.36 -31.90
CA ALA A 934 -5.97 28.95 -32.30
C ALA A 934 -5.34 28.01 -31.26
N VAL A 935 -5.72 28.14 -29.99
CA VAL A 935 -5.24 27.22 -28.91
C VAL A 935 -6.03 25.89 -28.87
N ALA A 936 -7.21 25.81 -29.49
CA ALA A 936 -8.11 24.65 -29.35
C ALA A 936 -7.91 23.50 -30.36
N SER A 937 -6.89 23.52 -31.24
CA SER A 937 -6.74 22.49 -32.28
C SER A 937 -5.29 22.10 -32.58
N VAL A 938 -4.52 21.75 -31.55
CA VAL A 938 -3.20 21.12 -31.74
C VAL A 938 -3.39 19.59 -31.75
N PRO A 939 -3.04 18.88 -32.84
CA PRO A 939 -3.03 17.42 -32.84
C PRO A 939 -1.98 16.89 -31.86
N ASP A 940 -2.30 15.80 -31.13
CA ASP A 940 -1.46 15.11 -30.13
C ASP A 940 -0.02 14.78 -30.61
N GLU A 941 0.23 14.77 -31.92
CA GLU A 941 1.55 14.50 -32.51
C GLU A 941 2.52 15.69 -32.47
N ARG A 942 2.06 16.92 -32.14
CA ARG A 942 2.90 18.15 -32.15
C ARG A 942 3.16 18.74 -30.76
N VAL A 943 2.50 18.24 -29.72
CA VAL A 943 2.88 18.54 -28.34
C VAL A 943 4.10 17.68 -28.02
N PRO A 944 5.25 18.27 -27.62
CA PRO A 944 6.42 17.50 -27.24
C PRO A 944 6.03 16.51 -26.14
N LYS A 945 6.05 15.21 -26.44
CA LYS A 945 5.82 14.18 -25.43
C LYS A 945 6.88 14.39 -24.34
N PRO A 946 6.50 14.46 -23.05
CA PRO A 946 7.48 14.52 -21.98
C PRO A 946 8.43 13.34 -22.15
N VAL A 947 9.72 13.61 -21.98
CA VAL A 947 10.76 12.61 -22.22
C VAL A 947 10.48 11.46 -21.26
N ARG A 948 10.17 10.28 -21.80
CA ARG A 948 9.78 9.05 -21.09
C ARG A 948 10.90 8.46 -20.20
N SER A 949 11.87 9.28 -19.79
CA SER A 949 13.26 8.88 -19.68
C SER A 949 13.94 9.27 -18.37
N VAL A 950 13.30 10.10 -17.53
CA VAL A 950 13.84 10.46 -16.20
C VAL A 950 13.02 9.73 -15.13
N GLY A 951 13.68 8.97 -14.25
CA GLY A 951 13.03 8.15 -13.22
C GLY A 951 12.53 9.00 -12.05
N ALA A 952 11.22 9.20 -11.95
CA ALA A 952 10.53 9.90 -10.86
C ALA A 952 10.33 8.97 -9.66
N GLY A 953 10.54 9.48 -8.43
CA GLY A 953 10.31 8.73 -7.19
C GLY A 953 11.50 7.92 -6.68
N LEU A 954 11.35 7.39 -5.46
CA LEU A 954 12.38 6.61 -4.78
C LEU A 954 12.26 5.11 -5.14
N PRO A 955 13.25 4.51 -5.82
CA PRO A 955 13.27 3.07 -6.01
C PRO A 955 13.52 2.35 -4.67
N VAL A 956 12.55 1.56 -4.22
CA VAL A 956 12.69 0.64 -3.10
C VAL A 956 13.50 -0.57 -3.58
N ALA A 957 14.62 -0.82 -2.91
CA ALA A 957 15.53 -1.91 -3.24
C ALA A 957 15.90 -2.66 -1.95
N PRO A 958 15.51 -3.93 -1.79
CA PRO A 958 15.78 -4.67 -0.58
C PRO A 958 17.24 -5.16 -0.45
N VAL A 959 17.95 -5.27 -1.58
CA VAL A 959 19.37 -5.60 -1.69
C VAL A 959 19.96 -4.97 -2.97
N PRO A 960 21.29 -4.74 -3.08
CA PRO A 960 21.91 -4.28 -4.33
C PRO A 960 21.52 -5.18 -5.52
N GLY A 961 20.88 -4.59 -6.53
CA GLY A 961 20.45 -5.30 -7.75
C GLY A 961 18.96 -5.68 -7.82
N TYR A 962 18.21 -5.58 -6.72
CA TYR A 962 16.76 -5.78 -6.70
C TYR A 962 16.06 -4.43 -6.60
N TRP A 963 15.29 -4.03 -7.62
CA TRP A 963 14.35 -2.91 -7.56
C TRP A 963 12.95 -3.51 -7.56
N VAL A 964 12.15 -3.21 -6.54
CA VAL A 964 10.88 -3.91 -6.32
C VAL A 964 9.66 -3.01 -6.51
N ALA A 965 9.82 -1.71 -6.26
CA ALA A 965 8.82 -0.68 -6.44
C ALA A 965 9.51 0.69 -6.50
N THR A 966 8.82 1.69 -7.02
CA THR A 966 9.14 3.10 -6.84
C THR A 966 8.05 3.74 -6.00
N VAL A 967 8.45 4.46 -4.96
CA VAL A 967 7.51 5.11 -4.03
C VAL A 967 7.76 6.60 -4.01
N ASN A 968 6.71 7.37 -3.77
CA ASN A 968 6.82 8.78 -3.43
C ASN A 968 5.76 9.18 -2.43
N ALA A 969 6.03 10.25 -1.69
CA ALA A 969 5.18 10.76 -0.65
C ALA A 969 5.08 12.28 -0.69
N TRP A 970 3.92 12.82 -0.34
CA TRP A 970 3.65 14.24 -0.22
C TRP A 970 3.12 14.54 1.18
N ASN A 971 3.74 15.50 1.86
CA ASN A 971 3.19 16.09 3.09
C ASN A 971 2.47 17.38 2.74
N VAL A 972 1.17 17.40 2.96
CA VAL A 972 0.28 18.51 2.62
C VAL A 972 -0.19 19.16 3.90
N GLU A 973 0.08 20.45 4.03
CA GLU A 973 -0.41 21.30 5.11
C GLU A 973 -1.31 22.39 4.52
N VAL A 974 -2.42 22.64 5.20
CA VAL A 974 -3.44 23.59 4.77
C VAL A 974 -3.84 24.45 5.94
N ARG A 975 -3.82 25.77 5.73
CA ARG A 975 -4.32 26.77 6.68
C ARG A 975 -5.33 27.66 5.96
N GLY A 976 -6.45 27.95 6.59
CA GLY A 976 -7.44 28.84 6.00
C GLY A 976 -8.16 29.67 7.04
N GLU A 977 -8.70 30.80 6.59
CA GLU A 977 -9.44 31.74 7.42
C GLU A 977 -10.63 32.28 6.62
N TYR A 978 -11.79 32.36 7.27
CA TYR A 978 -12.94 33.13 6.78
C TYR A 978 -12.94 34.51 7.46
N PRO A 979 -12.67 35.61 6.73
CA PRO A 979 -12.79 36.98 7.24
C PRO A 979 -14.18 37.29 7.80
N ARG A 980 -15.22 36.74 7.17
CA ARG A 980 -16.59 36.75 7.69
C ARG A 980 -17.26 35.42 7.39
N PHE A 981 -17.91 34.85 8.39
CA PHE A 981 -18.76 33.67 8.23
C PHE A 981 -20.12 33.90 8.89
N ALA A 982 -21.17 33.87 8.08
CA ALA A 982 -22.54 34.02 8.53
C ALA A 982 -23.31 32.69 8.48
N LEU A 983 -24.20 32.49 9.44
CA LEU A 983 -25.14 31.38 9.46
C LEU A 983 -26.55 31.94 9.53
N ARG A 984 -27.25 31.91 8.38
CA ARG A 984 -28.65 32.32 8.30
C ARG A 984 -29.56 31.17 8.70
N ALA A 985 -30.74 31.51 9.20
CA ALA A 985 -31.77 30.53 9.45
C ALA A 985 -33.13 31.05 8.96
N ASN A 986 -34.02 30.16 8.54
CA ASN A 986 -35.39 30.46 8.10
C ASN A 986 -36.34 30.84 9.26
N VAL A 987 -35.83 31.62 10.22
CA VAL A 987 -36.52 32.09 11.42
C VAL A 987 -36.23 33.59 11.62
N GLY A 988 -37.23 34.34 12.07
CA GLY A 988 -37.17 35.81 12.12
C GLY A 988 -38.38 36.44 11.44
N THR A 989 -38.48 37.76 11.50
CA THR A 989 -39.48 38.51 10.71
C THR A 989 -38.82 39.02 9.43
N PRO A 990 -39.60 39.31 8.35
CA PRO A 990 -39.02 39.71 7.06
C PRO A 990 -38.10 40.94 7.13
N ASP A 991 -38.30 41.79 8.13
CA ASP A 991 -37.55 43.01 8.44
C ASP A 991 -36.31 42.77 9.34
N ARG A 992 -36.19 41.60 9.97
CA ARG A 992 -35.03 41.21 10.80
C ARG A 992 -34.82 39.69 10.74
N PRO A 993 -34.23 39.16 9.64
CA PRO A 993 -33.90 37.74 9.55
C PRO A 993 -32.85 37.36 10.61
N PHE A 994 -32.82 36.08 11.02
CA PHE A 994 -31.78 35.59 11.91
C PHE A 994 -30.47 35.36 11.16
N GLU A 995 -29.39 35.90 11.71
CA GLU A 995 -28.02 35.71 11.24
C GLU A 995 -27.10 35.59 12.46
N TYR A 996 -26.27 34.55 12.46
CA TYR A 996 -25.15 34.42 13.39
C TYR A 996 -23.86 34.75 12.64
N VAL A 997 -23.06 35.70 13.10
CA VAL A 997 -21.92 36.24 12.33
C VAL A 997 -20.61 36.07 13.11
N ARG A 998 -19.64 35.37 12.52
CA ARG A 998 -18.23 35.36 12.96
C ARG A 998 -17.48 36.35 12.08
N GLU A 999 -17.31 37.57 12.58
CA GLU A 999 -16.51 38.63 11.98
C GLU A 999 -15.57 39.17 13.06
N PRO A 1000 -14.25 39.17 12.84
CA PRO A 1000 -13.28 39.58 13.85
C PRO A 1000 -13.56 40.96 14.43
N GLY A 1001 -13.65 41.07 15.75
CA GLY A 1001 -13.89 42.37 16.39
C GLY A 1001 -14.06 42.29 17.90
N ALA A 1002 -13.74 43.40 18.57
CA ALA A 1002 -14.00 43.57 20.00
C ALA A 1002 -15.50 43.69 20.25
N VAL A 1003 -15.97 43.00 21.27
CA VAL A 1003 -17.39 42.96 21.66
C VAL A 1003 -17.52 43.59 23.04
N GLY A 1004 -18.40 44.57 23.17
CA GLY A 1004 -18.65 45.28 24.43
C GLY A 1004 -20.13 45.50 24.71
N VAL A 1005 -20.41 46.07 25.88
CA VAL A 1005 -21.72 46.59 26.27
C VAL A 1005 -21.56 47.96 26.94
N ASP A 1006 -22.54 48.84 26.75
CA ASP A 1006 -22.57 50.13 27.44
C ASP A 1006 -23.36 50.01 28.76
N VAL A 1007 -22.70 50.37 29.86
CA VAL A 1007 -23.28 50.40 31.20
C VAL A 1007 -23.24 51.84 31.71
N ASN A 1008 -24.40 52.51 31.76
CA ASN A 1008 -24.54 53.90 32.21
C ASN A 1008 -23.57 54.92 31.54
N GLY A 1009 -23.21 54.68 30.28
CA GLY A 1009 -22.30 55.54 29.51
C GLY A 1009 -20.81 55.17 29.61
N GLU A 1010 -20.47 54.09 30.30
CA GLU A 1010 -19.16 53.46 30.28
C GLU A 1010 -19.20 52.20 29.39
N SER A 1011 -18.32 52.11 28.41
CA SER A 1011 -18.23 50.94 27.52
C SER A 1011 -17.33 49.88 28.17
N VAL A 1012 -17.86 48.68 28.37
CA VAL A 1012 -17.16 47.56 28.99
C VAL A 1012 -16.94 46.44 27.98
N THR A 1013 -15.68 46.05 27.77
CA THR A 1013 -15.31 44.91 26.91
C THR A 1013 -15.81 43.60 27.52
N LEU A 1014 -16.55 42.83 26.74
CA LEU A 1014 -16.99 41.48 27.10
C LEU A 1014 -16.12 40.39 26.48
N GLY A 1015 -15.29 40.73 25.50
CA GLY A 1015 -14.36 39.81 24.83
C GLY A 1015 -14.24 40.14 23.35
N GLU A 1016 -13.91 39.13 22.54
CA GLU A 1016 -13.72 39.27 21.10
C GLU A 1016 -14.46 38.17 20.33
N THR A 1017 -14.92 38.54 19.14
CA THR A 1017 -15.31 37.57 18.11
C THR A 1017 -14.05 37.24 17.31
N GLU A 1018 -13.74 35.97 17.16
CA GLU A 1018 -12.64 35.50 16.31
C GLU A 1018 -13.14 35.12 14.92
N ALA A 1019 -12.25 35.16 13.92
CA ALA A 1019 -12.53 34.55 12.61
C ALA A 1019 -12.75 33.04 12.77
N ILE A 1020 -13.28 32.39 11.73
CA ILE A 1020 -13.16 30.94 11.63
C ILE A 1020 -11.83 30.64 10.98
N ALA A 1021 -10.90 30.10 11.75
CA ALA A 1021 -9.58 29.70 11.28
C ALA A 1021 -9.39 28.19 11.42
N PHE A 1022 -8.64 27.59 10.51
CA PHE A 1022 -8.35 26.18 10.57
C PHE A 1022 -6.98 25.82 10.04
N GLU A 1023 -6.41 24.78 10.64
CA GLU A 1023 -5.20 24.11 10.17
C GLU A 1023 -5.44 22.60 10.08
N THR A 1024 -5.01 21.99 8.98
CA THR A 1024 -4.99 20.54 8.85
C THR A 1024 -3.78 20.09 8.04
N ARG A 1025 -3.29 18.89 8.35
CA ARG A 1025 -2.19 18.25 7.63
C ARG A 1025 -2.54 16.83 7.23
N THR A 1026 -1.99 16.34 6.12
CA THR A 1026 -2.10 14.95 5.69
C THR A 1026 -0.90 14.49 4.89
N VAL A 1027 -0.71 13.17 4.80
CA VAL A 1027 0.35 12.53 4.03
C VAL A 1027 -0.26 11.65 2.95
N VAL A 1028 0.17 11.83 1.72
CA VAL A 1028 -0.25 11.05 0.56
C VAL A 1028 0.92 10.22 0.06
N VAL A 1029 0.74 8.92 -0.11
CA VAL A 1029 1.76 8.01 -0.62
C VAL A 1029 1.29 7.32 -1.90
N VAL A 1030 2.18 7.24 -2.88
CA VAL A 1030 1.98 6.50 -4.13
C VAL A 1030 3.13 5.53 -4.31
N ALA A 1031 2.80 4.29 -4.67
CA ALA A 1031 3.77 3.25 -5.01
C ALA A 1031 3.43 2.65 -6.37
N VAL A 1032 4.45 2.42 -7.20
CA VAL A 1032 4.35 1.79 -8.51
C VAL A 1032 5.42 0.69 -8.63
N PRO A 1033 5.27 -0.32 -9.51
CA PRO A 1033 6.29 -1.33 -9.72
C PRO A 1033 7.63 -0.76 -10.19
N ALA A 1034 8.61 -1.65 -10.19
CA ALA A 1034 9.91 -1.36 -10.75
C ALA A 1034 9.82 -1.19 -12.26
N GLY A 1035 10.07 0.03 -12.73
CA GLY A 1035 10.12 0.37 -14.16
C GLY A 1035 10.18 1.89 -14.36
N PRO A 1036 10.83 2.40 -15.41
CA PRO A 1036 10.68 3.79 -15.80
C PRO A 1036 9.24 4.05 -16.30
N PRO A 1037 8.69 5.26 -16.09
CA PRO A 1037 9.32 6.42 -15.48
C PRO A 1037 9.25 6.45 -13.94
N GLY A 1038 8.62 5.49 -13.26
CA GLY A 1038 8.40 5.57 -11.81
C GLY A 1038 7.21 6.49 -11.46
N VAL A 1039 7.26 7.13 -10.28
CA VAL A 1039 6.20 8.04 -9.81
C VAL A 1039 6.74 9.19 -8.97
N GLY A 1040 6.37 10.44 -9.28
CA GLY A 1040 6.76 11.62 -8.52
C GLY A 1040 6.72 12.91 -9.31
N ASP A 1041 6.82 14.06 -8.64
CA ASP A 1041 6.84 15.35 -9.35
C ASP A 1041 8.15 15.52 -10.11
N VAL A 1042 8.03 15.86 -11.40
CA VAL A 1042 9.15 16.03 -12.33
C VAL A 1042 9.35 17.48 -12.77
N ASP A 1043 8.73 18.40 -12.04
CA ASP A 1043 8.82 19.83 -12.30
C ASP A 1043 10.02 20.54 -11.63
N GLY A 1044 10.69 19.86 -10.70
CA GLY A 1044 11.84 20.35 -9.95
C GLY A 1044 11.51 21.09 -8.67
N THR A 1045 10.25 21.14 -8.24
CA THR A 1045 9.83 21.90 -7.05
C THR A 1045 9.52 20.96 -5.90
N ARG A 1046 10.46 20.82 -4.95
CA ARG A 1046 10.26 19.97 -3.75
C ARG A 1046 9.19 20.49 -2.82
N GLU A 1047 9.23 21.78 -2.55
CA GLU A 1047 8.31 22.44 -1.64
C GLU A 1047 7.53 23.52 -2.39
N GLU A 1048 6.26 23.22 -2.68
CA GLU A 1048 5.35 24.15 -3.31
C GLU A 1048 4.54 24.87 -2.23
N THR A 1049 4.77 26.17 -2.03
CA THR A 1049 3.97 27.02 -1.13
C THR A 1049 3.07 27.95 -1.93
N SER A 1050 1.85 28.19 -1.45
CA SER A 1050 1.03 29.28 -1.99
C SER A 1050 1.47 30.62 -1.42
N GLY A 1051 1.13 31.71 -2.09
CA GLY A 1051 1.25 33.03 -1.48
C GLY A 1051 0.45 33.08 -0.18
N GLY A 1052 0.99 33.73 0.86
CA GLY A 1052 0.38 33.78 2.19
C GLY A 1052 0.81 32.65 3.15
N TRP A 1053 1.57 31.65 2.71
CA TRP A 1053 2.12 30.68 3.65
C TRP A 1053 3.17 31.31 4.59
N PRO A 1054 3.15 31.06 5.92
CA PRO A 1054 2.24 30.18 6.67
C PRO A 1054 1.01 30.85 7.31
N CYS A 1055 0.78 32.15 7.10
CA CYS A 1055 -0.32 32.88 7.73
C CYS A 1055 -1.36 33.36 6.67
N PRO A 1056 -2.50 32.65 6.50
CA PRO A 1056 -3.62 33.16 5.69
C PRO A 1056 -4.19 34.45 6.30
N GLY A 1057 -4.97 35.21 5.53
CA GLY A 1057 -5.64 36.42 5.99
C GLY A 1057 -5.23 37.71 5.25
N ALA A 1058 -5.57 38.86 5.85
CA ALA A 1058 -5.33 40.18 5.26
C ALA A 1058 -3.83 40.53 5.18
N LEU A 1059 -3.40 41.10 4.05
CA LEU A 1059 -2.03 41.56 3.85
C LEU A 1059 -1.87 42.97 4.44
N SER A 1060 -1.03 43.13 5.48
CA SER A 1060 -0.74 44.44 6.07
C SER A 1060 0.16 45.28 5.15
N ALA A 1061 -0.05 46.61 5.15
CA ALA A 1061 0.63 47.54 4.24
C ALA A 1061 2.10 47.88 4.63
N SER A 1062 2.76 47.12 5.52
CA SER A 1062 4.15 47.39 5.91
C SER A 1062 4.91 46.12 6.30
N PRO A 1063 5.93 45.70 5.53
CA PRO A 1063 6.79 44.57 5.91
C PRO A 1063 7.79 45.03 6.97
N GLY A 1064 7.45 44.81 8.24
CA GLY A 1064 8.33 45.03 9.39
C GLY A 1064 8.60 43.73 10.13
N ALA A 1065 9.78 43.15 9.89
CA ALA A 1065 10.48 42.11 10.67
C ALA A 1065 9.64 41.27 11.66
N GLY A 1066 9.28 40.05 11.23
CA GLY A 1066 9.00 38.92 12.12
C GLY A 1066 7.58 38.83 12.65
N ASP A 1067 6.59 38.72 11.76
CA ASP A 1067 5.28 38.17 12.13
C ASP A 1067 5.45 36.66 12.34
N GLU A 1068 5.80 36.26 13.57
CA GLU A 1068 5.42 34.93 14.06
C GLU A 1068 3.90 34.85 13.91
N CYS A 1069 3.37 33.85 13.18
CA CYS A 1069 1.93 33.62 13.24
C CYS A 1069 1.62 33.40 14.72
N THR A 1070 0.91 34.32 15.35
CA THR A 1070 0.49 34.18 16.74
C THR A 1070 -0.26 32.86 16.85
N GLU A 1071 0.29 31.90 17.62
CA GLU A 1071 -0.48 30.75 18.09
C GLU A 1071 -1.64 31.32 18.91
N THR A 1072 -2.80 31.46 18.27
CA THR A 1072 -4.08 31.84 18.90
C THR A 1072 -4.82 30.62 19.41
#